data_AF-A0A8H5RS38-F1
#
_entry.id   AF-A0A8H5RS38-F1
#
_cell.length_a   1.000
_cell.length_b   1.000
_cell.length_c   1.000
_cell.angle_alpha   90.00
_cell.angle_beta   90.00
_cell.angle_gamma   90.00
#
_symmetry.space_group_name_H-M   'P 1'
#
loop_
_entity.id
_entity.type
_entity.pdbx_description
1 polymer ?
#
loop_
_entity_poly.entity_id
_entity_poly.type
_entity_poly.pdbx_seq_one_letter_code
_entity_poly.pdbx_strand_id
1 'polypeptide(L)'
;MDTSSKTGFMRAVQWEGNVRDMSVNIVPRPKLIEPEDAVVRITTSAICGSDLHIYHGLFGTEEKFGVGHEAVGIVEEVGPAVDFLKPGDRVLIMSFAEDGNLLPKPSMLVTDQPIIGLGLGGIFHADTGLQAEYARIPWADSSLAKLPDKLDDKEWLPLTDAFPTGWTAINFSGFEAGDTVAIFGAGAIGIMAAYSAIIRGAAHVYVIDHVASRLAKAASIGAQPINFTRGGKASDQILALRPQGVTRTIDAVGEVCLNDDLKPQQDYILREAVKITTSGGGIGVIGVHITGLVGEFGGRGVVHKPDLKAEIKFPIAEAWIKGIRIQGGLVDIKGNIKALVELVKSGRARPGFLFSNEYSLEDAPIAYRRFEQWEETKVTLKGARKPSDEQTLELRNGNNGAQGTNGPILYHCRCIRRFDIAWLAYLLSNGSLRHVSGPWYCKVSRIPLSAYEILCRRNEIVLDLHKKYGPVVQIAPNEVSVANFEATKQIYGTKDRWAKSDYFDHFMCYGKRSVFATKPYEDHRMRRKYMSSFYQAKAIYKLPEIEEHVKFCALSVLDQVRNGQEIDAFSLASWYASDNITFLVFGSNHRTHAVDQACIERVILGLKYQQFIGPSRYRCPWLYDCAVIVLQKVSSHFQYLSTDDEFPAWCQQKFFAALKDPQLNESHSLVRHLWELTEDDANDGSIDVDYMAAEALDNIDAA
;
A
#
# COMPACT_ATOMS: atom_id res chain seq x y z
N MET A 1 4.44 26.69 31.72
CA MET A 1 5.70 26.54 30.97
C MET A 1 6.03 25.05 30.87
N ASP A 2 5.77 24.41 29.73
CA ASP A 2 6.39 23.12 29.41
C ASP A 2 7.39 23.35 28.27
N THR A 3 8.62 22.91 28.52
CA THR A 3 9.81 23.08 27.69
C THR A 3 9.92 22.03 26.58
N SER A 4 9.02 21.04 26.51
CA SER A 4 9.14 19.87 25.63
C SER A 4 8.99 20.17 24.13
N SER A 5 8.29 21.23 23.71
CA SER A 5 8.19 21.57 22.26
C SER A 5 9.46 22.24 21.70
N LYS A 6 10.42 22.61 22.57
CA LYS A 6 11.69 23.26 22.19
C LYS A 6 12.94 22.45 22.55
N THR A 7 12.82 21.36 23.29
CA THR A 7 13.95 20.52 23.70
C THR A 7 13.99 19.29 22.79
N GLY A 8 15.16 18.91 22.25
CA GLY A 8 15.31 17.75 21.36
C GLY A 8 15.09 16.38 22.04
N PHE A 9 14.17 16.28 23.00
CA PHE A 9 13.89 15.13 23.85
C PHE A 9 12.40 14.83 23.91
N MET A 10 12.05 13.60 24.30
CA MET A 10 10.69 13.08 24.46
C MET A 10 10.65 12.07 25.60
N ARG A 11 9.46 11.71 26.07
CA ARG A 11 9.26 10.59 26.99
C ARG A 11 9.00 9.29 26.23
N ALA A 12 9.55 8.20 26.75
CA ALA A 12 9.33 6.86 26.26
C ALA A 12 9.39 5.84 27.40
N VAL A 13 8.58 4.80 27.30
CA VAL A 13 8.70 3.62 28.16
C VAL A 13 9.92 2.83 27.70
N GLN A 14 10.81 2.50 28.63
CA GLN A 14 12.00 1.71 28.38
C GLN A 14 12.02 0.45 29.23
N TRP A 15 12.55 -0.60 28.64
CA TRP A 15 13.09 -1.76 29.34
C TRP A 15 14.42 -1.38 30.01
N GLU A 16 14.58 -1.70 31.29
CA GLU A 16 15.75 -1.29 32.08
C GLU A 16 16.88 -2.34 32.13
N GLY A 17 16.72 -3.48 31.44
CA GLY A 17 17.68 -4.60 31.48
C GLY A 17 17.32 -5.70 32.49
N ASN A 18 16.31 -5.48 33.35
CA ASN A 18 15.96 -6.40 34.45
C ASN A 18 14.51 -6.89 34.37
N VAL A 19 14.29 -8.14 34.76
CA VAL A 19 12.95 -8.75 34.85
C VAL A 19 12.02 -7.88 35.71
N ARG A 20 10.84 -7.59 35.15
CA ARG A 20 9.79 -6.75 35.72
C ARG A 20 10.19 -5.29 35.97
N ASP A 21 11.15 -4.78 35.19
CA ASP A 21 11.65 -3.41 35.31
C ASP A 21 11.39 -2.62 34.03
N MET A 22 10.29 -1.86 34.04
CA MET A 22 9.92 -0.90 33.00
C MET A 22 9.84 0.48 33.64
N SER A 23 10.40 1.48 32.97
CA SER A 23 10.39 2.85 33.46
C SER A 23 10.05 3.83 32.35
N VAL A 24 9.62 5.04 32.71
CA VAL A 24 9.40 6.13 31.77
C VAL A 24 10.59 7.07 31.86
N ASN A 25 11.31 7.18 30.74
CA ASN A 25 12.55 7.95 30.66
C ASN A 25 12.44 9.08 29.66
N ILE A 26 13.23 10.14 29.88
CA ILE A 26 13.44 11.20 28.90
C ILE A 26 14.56 10.76 27.94
N VAL A 27 14.24 10.63 26.67
CA VAL A 27 15.14 10.20 25.58
C VAL A 27 15.20 11.23 24.47
N PRO A 28 16.24 11.25 23.62
CA PRO A 28 16.24 12.11 22.44
C PRO A 28 15.01 11.87 21.56
N ARG A 29 14.45 12.95 21.01
CA ARG A 29 13.37 12.85 20.03
C ARG A 29 13.93 12.22 18.74
N PRO A 30 13.21 11.26 18.11
CA PRO A 30 13.65 10.66 16.87
C PRO A 30 13.76 11.69 15.75
N LYS A 31 14.68 11.43 14.83
CA LYS A 31 14.88 12.19 13.59
C LYS A 31 14.75 11.23 12.41
N LEU A 32 14.50 11.77 11.23
CA LEU A 32 14.66 11.02 9.98
C LEU A 32 16.13 10.61 9.83
N ILE A 33 16.36 9.35 9.46
CA ILE A 33 17.70 8.83 9.17
C ILE A 33 17.76 8.50 7.67
N GLU A 34 16.78 7.76 7.17
CA GLU A 34 16.69 7.35 5.76
C GLU A 34 15.62 8.14 4.99
N PRO A 35 15.75 8.27 3.65
CA PRO A 35 14.79 8.96 2.80
C PRO A 35 13.35 8.44 2.88
N GLU A 36 13.16 7.16 3.17
CA GLU A 36 11.87 6.46 3.26
C GLU A 36 11.26 6.49 4.67
N ASP A 37 11.93 7.09 5.66
CA ASP A 37 11.45 7.15 7.04
C ASP A 37 10.29 8.14 7.22
N ALA A 38 9.51 7.95 8.29
CA ALA A 38 8.65 8.97 8.86
C ALA A 38 8.86 9.12 10.36
N VAL A 39 8.68 10.34 10.89
CA VAL A 39 8.49 10.57 12.33
C VAL A 39 7.00 10.69 12.60
N VAL A 40 6.48 9.84 13.48
CA VAL A 40 5.07 9.85 13.90
C VAL A 40 4.97 10.33 15.34
N ARG A 41 4.11 11.32 15.58
CA ARG A 41 3.68 11.71 16.92
C ARG A 41 2.61 10.74 17.39
N ILE A 42 2.94 9.94 18.39
CA ILE A 42 2.05 8.89 18.90
C ILE A 42 0.92 9.53 19.69
N THR A 43 -0.33 9.20 19.34
CA THR A 43 -1.51 9.67 20.08
C THR A 43 -1.96 8.64 21.11
N THR A 44 -1.95 7.37 20.73
CA THR A 44 -2.31 6.26 21.61
C THR A 44 -1.49 5.03 21.24
N SER A 45 -0.90 4.36 22.23
CA SER A 45 -0.24 3.05 22.09
C SER A 45 -0.89 2.00 22.99
N ALA A 46 -0.53 0.74 22.83
CA ALA A 46 -1.02 -0.37 23.67
C ALA A 46 0.13 -1.23 24.23
N ILE A 47 -0.22 -2.01 25.25
CA ILE A 47 0.63 -3.09 25.78
C ILE A 47 0.16 -4.42 25.18
N CYS A 48 1.08 -5.18 24.59
CA CYS A 48 0.84 -6.51 24.04
C CYS A 48 1.29 -7.63 24.98
N GLY A 49 0.80 -8.85 24.73
CA GLY A 49 1.28 -10.04 25.45
C GLY A 49 2.77 -10.31 25.18
N SER A 50 3.24 -9.98 23.97
CA SER A 50 4.67 -10.02 23.61
C SER A 50 5.51 -9.05 24.42
N ASP A 51 4.98 -7.89 24.82
CA ASP A 51 5.68 -6.99 25.74
C ASP A 51 5.84 -7.62 27.13
N LEU A 52 4.94 -8.51 27.55
CA LEU A 52 5.12 -9.29 28.79
C LEU A 52 6.22 -10.34 28.68
N HIS A 53 6.47 -10.88 27.49
CA HIS A 53 7.64 -11.75 27.28
C HIS A 53 8.94 -10.97 27.48
N ILE A 54 9.01 -9.70 27.04
CA ILE A 54 10.12 -8.79 27.36
C ILE A 54 10.14 -8.50 28.87
N TYR A 55 9.00 -8.11 29.45
CA TYR A 55 8.88 -7.80 30.88
C TYR A 55 9.33 -8.96 31.78
N HIS A 56 9.13 -10.21 31.35
CA HIS A 56 9.57 -11.41 32.08
C HIS A 56 11.02 -11.83 31.75
N GLY A 57 11.71 -11.12 30.86
CA GLY A 57 13.07 -11.41 30.41
C GLY A 57 13.19 -12.63 29.47
N LEU A 58 12.08 -13.08 28.89
CA LEU A 58 12.04 -14.16 27.90
C LEU A 58 12.57 -13.69 26.54
N PHE A 59 12.26 -12.43 26.20
CA PHE A 59 12.83 -11.66 25.10
C PHE A 59 13.53 -10.42 25.67
N GLY A 60 14.38 -9.75 24.91
CA GLY A 60 15.01 -8.48 25.33
C GLY A 60 16.53 -8.56 25.23
N THR A 61 17.25 -7.74 25.99
CA THR A 61 18.71 -7.77 26.17
C THR A 61 19.02 -7.22 27.58
N GLU A 62 20.28 -7.26 28.02
CA GLU A 62 20.70 -6.49 29.21
C GLU A 62 20.78 -4.99 28.93
N GLU A 63 20.71 -4.58 27.66
CA GLU A 63 20.75 -3.18 27.24
C GLU A 63 19.37 -2.54 27.34
N LYS A 64 19.33 -1.24 27.61
CA LYS A 64 18.08 -0.48 27.69
C LYS A 64 17.59 -0.12 26.30
N PHE A 65 16.29 -0.28 26.06
CA PHE A 65 15.67 0.09 24.78
C PHE A 65 14.21 0.50 24.97
N GLY A 66 13.66 1.25 24.00
CA GLY A 66 12.26 1.64 24.00
C GLY A 66 11.35 0.48 23.62
N VAL A 67 10.23 0.30 24.33
CA VAL A 67 9.34 -0.87 24.17
C VAL A 67 8.04 -0.56 23.43
N GLY A 68 7.39 -1.63 22.95
CA GLY A 68 6.04 -1.62 22.40
C GLY A 68 5.97 -1.44 20.88
N HIS A 69 4.98 -2.06 20.27
CA HIS A 69 4.80 -2.21 18.81
C HIS A 69 3.37 -1.95 18.33
N GLU A 70 2.50 -1.45 19.20
CA GLU A 70 1.10 -1.17 18.87
C GLU A 70 0.83 0.32 19.08
N ALA A 71 0.71 1.09 18.00
CA ALA A 71 0.38 2.50 18.11
C ALA A 71 -0.38 3.07 16.91
N VAL A 72 -1.13 4.12 17.21
CA VAL A 72 -1.69 5.05 16.24
C VAL A 72 -1.15 6.44 16.54
N GLY A 73 -1.06 7.26 15.50
CA GLY A 73 -0.50 8.59 15.65
C GLY A 73 -0.79 9.50 14.47
N ILE A 74 -0.10 10.63 14.49
CA ILE A 74 -0.15 11.64 13.45
C ILE A 74 1.26 11.80 12.89
N VAL A 75 1.41 11.67 11.58
CA VAL A 75 2.67 11.91 10.90
C VAL A 75 3.13 13.34 11.20
N GLU A 76 4.35 13.49 11.69
CA GLU A 76 4.94 14.79 12.02
C GLU A 76 5.91 15.23 10.93
N GLU A 77 6.73 14.30 10.46
CA GLU A 77 7.78 14.53 9.46
C GLU A 77 7.88 13.30 8.56
N VAL A 78 8.20 13.48 7.27
CA VAL A 78 8.46 12.39 6.32
C VAL A 78 9.73 12.66 5.55
N GLY A 79 10.46 11.60 5.24
CA GLY A 79 11.62 11.67 4.37
C GLY A 79 11.24 11.96 2.92
N PRO A 80 12.21 12.41 2.09
CA PRO A 80 11.97 12.82 0.71
C PRO A 80 11.55 11.71 -0.25
N ALA A 81 11.67 10.43 0.13
CA ALA A 81 11.25 9.26 -0.65
C ALA A 81 9.93 8.64 -0.16
N VAL A 82 9.20 9.33 0.71
CA VAL A 82 7.85 8.94 1.14
C VAL A 82 6.82 9.60 0.21
N ASP A 83 6.03 8.78 -0.50
CA ASP A 83 5.12 9.17 -1.57
C ASP A 83 3.65 9.31 -1.12
N PHE A 84 3.18 8.49 -0.18
CA PHE A 84 1.74 8.38 0.14
C PHE A 84 1.32 9.08 1.43
N LEU A 85 2.28 9.48 2.26
CA LEU A 85 2.06 10.06 3.58
C LEU A 85 2.60 11.49 3.66
N LYS A 86 1.98 12.32 4.49
CA LYS A 86 2.45 13.68 4.76
C LYS A 86 2.22 14.10 6.22
N PRO A 87 2.96 15.09 6.73
CA PRO A 87 2.69 15.69 8.03
C PRO A 87 1.20 16.03 8.20
N GLY A 88 0.65 15.68 9.36
CA GLY A 88 -0.76 15.83 9.72
C GLY A 88 -1.65 14.63 9.40
N ASP A 89 -1.20 13.66 8.59
CA ASP A 89 -1.99 12.46 8.32
C ASP A 89 -2.09 11.58 9.59
N ARG A 90 -3.32 11.13 9.92
CA ARG A 90 -3.52 10.10 10.95
C ARG A 90 -3.17 8.73 10.38
N VAL A 91 -2.39 7.95 11.12
CA VAL A 91 -1.89 6.65 10.71
C VAL A 91 -1.99 5.64 11.84
N LEU A 92 -2.23 4.38 11.49
CA LEU A 92 -1.86 3.24 12.32
C LEU A 92 -0.46 2.80 11.93
N ILE A 93 0.29 2.31 12.91
CA ILE A 93 1.65 1.80 12.73
C ILE A 93 1.58 0.27 12.82
N MET A 94 2.01 -0.43 11.77
CA MET A 94 2.08 -1.90 11.80
C MET A 94 3.23 -2.33 12.70
N SER A 95 3.05 -3.42 13.45
CA SER A 95 4.07 -3.88 14.44
C SER A 95 5.40 -4.29 13.82
N PHE A 96 5.41 -4.56 12.50
CA PHE A 96 6.59 -4.82 11.69
C PHE A 96 6.70 -3.76 10.59
N ALA A 97 7.88 -3.16 10.48
CA ALA A 97 8.25 -2.32 9.36
C ALA A 97 8.96 -3.18 8.30
N GLU A 98 8.54 -3.06 7.04
CA GLU A 98 9.04 -3.88 5.94
C GLU A 98 9.25 -3.01 4.70
N ASP A 99 10.31 -3.25 3.92
CA ASP A 99 10.72 -2.40 2.78
C ASP A 99 9.79 -2.40 1.57
N GLY A 100 8.73 -3.20 1.60
CA GLY A 100 7.73 -3.24 0.54
C GLY A 100 7.99 -4.27 -0.56
N ASN A 101 9.18 -4.88 -0.61
CA ASN A 101 9.55 -5.84 -1.66
C ASN A 101 8.71 -7.13 -1.57
N LEU A 102 8.45 -7.76 -2.74
CA LEU A 102 7.68 -8.99 -2.91
C LEU A 102 8.42 -10.24 -2.39
N LEU A 103 9.05 -10.14 -1.23
CA LEU A 103 9.68 -11.28 -0.58
C LEU A 103 8.60 -12.23 -0.04
N PRO A 104 8.89 -13.54 0.09
CA PRO A 104 7.92 -14.49 0.63
C PRO A 104 7.50 -14.10 2.05
N LYS A 105 6.33 -14.60 2.46
CA LYS A 105 5.69 -14.36 3.78
C LYS A 105 6.71 -14.20 4.92
N PRO A 106 6.48 -13.27 5.87
CA PRO A 106 7.41 -12.98 6.96
C PRO A 106 7.87 -14.28 7.65
N SER A 107 9.18 -14.51 7.64
CA SER A 107 9.82 -15.70 8.20
C SER A 107 10.99 -15.29 9.06
N MET A 108 10.98 -15.72 10.33
CA MET A 108 12.07 -15.47 11.29
C MET A 108 13.34 -16.29 11.01
N LEU A 109 13.28 -17.21 10.03
CA LEU A 109 14.43 -18.05 9.66
C LEU A 109 15.29 -17.44 8.53
N VAL A 110 14.85 -16.32 7.94
CA VAL A 110 15.56 -15.68 6.84
C VAL A 110 16.20 -14.40 7.37
N THR A 111 17.50 -14.47 7.65
CA THR A 111 18.29 -13.39 8.27
C THR A 111 18.47 -12.16 7.37
N ASP A 112 18.28 -12.32 6.06
CA ASP A 112 18.49 -11.28 5.06
C ASP A 112 17.18 -10.57 4.65
N GLN A 113 16.09 -10.80 5.40
CA GLN A 113 14.83 -10.10 5.17
C GLN A 113 14.87 -8.70 5.78
N PRO A 114 14.50 -7.64 5.05
CA PRO A 114 14.42 -6.27 5.53
C PRO A 114 13.12 -6.08 6.36
N ILE A 115 12.96 -6.87 7.41
CA ILE A 115 11.85 -6.79 8.37
C ILE A 115 12.40 -6.31 9.71
N ILE A 116 11.81 -5.23 10.22
CA ILE A 116 12.18 -4.61 11.49
C ILE A 116 10.96 -4.66 12.43
N GLY A 117 11.12 -5.33 13.56
CA GLY A 117 10.11 -5.39 14.63
C GLY A 117 10.31 -4.21 15.57
N LEU A 118 9.29 -3.37 15.68
CA LEU A 118 9.38 -2.12 16.45
C LEU A 118 9.34 -2.42 17.95
N GLY A 119 10.27 -1.91 18.76
CA GLY A 119 10.19 -2.04 20.23
C GLY A 119 10.18 -3.47 20.78
N LEU A 120 10.70 -4.45 20.03
CA LEU A 120 10.80 -5.87 20.40
C LEU A 120 12.23 -6.30 20.81
N GLY A 121 13.16 -5.34 20.94
CA GLY A 121 14.54 -5.58 21.34
C GLY A 121 15.41 -6.23 20.24
N GLY A 122 16.60 -6.70 20.64
CA GLY A 122 17.67 -7.18 19.74
C GLY A 122 17.34 -8.38 18.84
N ILE A 123 16.14 -8.96 18.95
CA ILE A 123 15.64 -10.03 18.06
C ILE A 123 15.17 -9.46 16.70
N PHE A 124 14.79 -8.18 16.64
CA PHE A 124 14.23 -7.57 15.42
C PHE A 124 14.81 -6.19 15.06
N HIS A 125 16.05 -5.93 15.49
CA HIS A 125 16.90 -4.84 15.00
C HIS A 125 16.38 -3.39 15.14
N ALA A 126 15.39 -3.10 15.99
CA ALA A 126 14.99 -1.71 16.30
C ALA A 126 14.87 -1.41 17.80
N ASP A 127 15.69 -0.45 18.25
CA ASP A 127 15.62 0.17 19.58
C ASP A 127 14.49 1.21 19.70
N THR A 128 13.66 1.36 18.66
CA THR A 128 12.57 2.34 18.62
C THR A 128 11.25 1.70 19.05
N GLY A 129 10.87 1.93 20.30
CA GLY A 129 9.57 1.54 20.85
C GLY A 129 8.45 2.54 20.56
N LEU A 130 7.23 2.04 20.41
CA LEU A 130 6.03 2.84 20.13
C LEU A 130 5.29 3.30 21.39
N GLN A 131 5.66 2.81 22.58
CA GLN A 131 5.20 3.37 23.85
C GLN A 131 6.00 4.64 24.18
N ALA A 132 5.82 5.67 23.36
CA ALA A 132 6.55 6.93 23.44
C ALA A 132 5.68 8.10 22.97
N GLU A 133 6.19 9.32 23.07
CA GLU A 133 5.53 10.51 22.49
C GLU A 133 5.75 10.62 20.96
N TYR A 134 6.89 10.15 20.45
CA TYR A 134 7.23 10.12 19.03
C TYR A 134 7.98 8.83 18.68
N ALA A 135 7.87 8.38 17.44
CA ALA A 135 8.66 7.24 16.93
C ALA A 135 9.11 7.50 15.49
N ARG A 136 10.31 7.01 15.13
CA ARG A 136 10.77 6.90 13.74
C ARG A 136 10.28 5.57 13.18
N ILE A 137 9.65 5.62 12.02
CA ILE A 137 9.09 4.45 11.33
C ILE A 137 9.80 4.30 9.98
N PRO A 138 10.62 3.26 9.80
CA PRO A 138 11.24 2.95 8.52
C PRO A 138 10.23 2.54 7.46
N TRP A 139 10.56 2.79 6.19
CA TRP A 139 9.74 2.46 5.03
C TRP A 139 8.27 2.88 5.23
N ALA A 140 8.07 4.17 5.49
CA ALA A 140 6.82 4.71 6.00
C ALA A 140 5.60 4.30 5.13
N ASP A 141 5.75 4.33 3.82
CA ASP A 141 4.68 3.99 2.87
C ASP A 141 4.21 2.53 2.93
N SER A 142 5.08 1.61 3.32
CA SER A 142 4.77 0.19 3.47
C SER A 142 4.49 -0.21 4.93
N SER A 143 4.93 0.59 5.91
CA SER A 143 4.82 0.31 7.36
C SER A 143 3.65 1.03 8.04
N LEU A 144 3.10 2.07 7.41
CA LEU A 144 1.99 2.86 7.95
C LEU A 144 0.74 2.73 7.09
N ALA A 145 -0.43 2.61 7.72
CA ALA A 145 -1.70 2.68 7.02
C ALA A 145 -2.49 3.92 7.47
N LYS A 146 -2.87 4.74 6.48
CA LYS A 146 -3.63 5.98 6.70
C LYS A 146 -5.03 5.70 7.23
N LEU A 147 -5.42 6.42 8.28
CA LEU A 147 -6.71 6.32 8.95
C LEU A 147 -7.66 7.45 8.52
N PRO A 148 -8.97 7.19 8.43
CA PRO A 148 -9.97 8.24 8.25
C PRO A 148 -10.29 8.96 9.57
N ASP A 149 -10.60 10.26 9.51
CA ASP A 149 -10.64 11.14 10.68
C ASP A 149 -11.78 10.93 11.71
N LYS A 150 -12.67 9.95 11.52
CA LYS A 150 -13.98 9.93 12.20
C LYS A 150 -14.11 9.02 13.43
N LEU A 151 -13.19 8.08 13.66
CA LEU A 151 -13.29 7.13 14.78
C LEU A 151 -12.19 7.35 15.83
N ASP A 152 -12.50 6.93 17.06
CA ASP A 152 -11.56 6.94 18.19
C ASP A 152 -10.38 6.01 17.91
N ASP A 153 -9.21 6.35 18.45
CA ASP A 153 -7.97 5.58 18.32
C ASP A 153 -8.15 4.12 18.75
N LYS A 154 -8.99 3.84 19.76
CA LYS A 154 -9.27 2.47 20.24
C LYS A 154 -9.92 1.59 19.18
N GLU A 155 -10.62 2.14 18.20
CA GLU A 155 -11.19 1.34 17.10
C GLU A 155 -10.15 0.91 16.07
N TRP A 156 -9.02 1.61 16.01
CA TRP A 156 -7.94 1.37 15.05
C TRP A 156 -6.77 0.62 15.65
N LEU A 157 -6.49 0.85 16.93
CA LEU A 157 -5.33 0.30 17.62
C LEU A 157 -5.25 -1.25 17.55
N PRO A 158 -6.34 -2.03 17.61
CA PRO A 158 -6.25 -3.48 17.43
C PRO A 158 -5.75 -3.89 16.04
N LEU A 159 -5.85 -3.03 15.03
CA LEU A 159 -5.42 -3.34 13.67
C LEU A 159 -3.89 -3.26 13.50
N THR A 160 -3.16 -2.72 14.49
CA THR A 160 -1.69 -2.66 14.44
C THR A 160 -1.05 -4.03 14.63
N ASP A 161 -1.74 -4.96 15.30
CA ASP A 161 -1.30 -6.32 15.58
C ASP A 161 -2.48 -7.26 15.88
N ALA A 162 -3.14 -7.08 17.02
CA ALA A 162 -4.01 -8.10 17.62
C ALA A 162 -5.14 -8.62 16.71
N PHE A 163 -5.79 -7.74 15.94
CA PHE A 163 -6.88 -8.10 15.03
C PHE A 163 -6.38 -8.83 13.77
N PRO A 164 -5.37 -8.31 13.02
CA PRO A 164 -4.70 -9.08 11.97
C PRO A 164 -4.17 -10.43 12.43
N THR A 165 -3.62 -10.51 13.64
CA THR A 165 -3.10 -11.76 14.23
C THR A 165 -4.22 -12.76 14.49
N GLY A 166 -5.31 -12.32 15.12
CA GLY A 166 -6.51 -13.15 15.28
C GLY A 166 -7.13 -13.58 13.94
N TRP A 167 -7.15 -12.68 12.94
CA TRP A 167 -7.66 -12.97 11.60
C TRP A 167 -6.81 -14.02 10.87
N THR A 168 -5.49 -13.90 10.98
CA THR A 168 -4.51 -14.84 10.42
C THR A 168 -4.60 -16.20 11.08
N ALA A 169 -4.78 -16.25 12.40
CA ALA A 169 -4.99 -17.50 13.13
C ALA A 169 -6.17 -18.30 12.56
N ILE A 170 -7.30 -17.62 12.30
CA ILE A 170 -8.46 -18.25 11.68
C ILE A 170 -8.14 -18.72 10.24
N ASN A 171 -7.38 -17.95 9.46
CA ASN A 171 -6.94 -18.38 8.12
C ASN A 171 -6.08 -19.65 8.17
N PHE A 172 -5.17 -19.76 9.13
CA PHE A 172 -4.29 -20.92 9.30
C PHE A 172 -5.06 -22.21 9.57
N SER A 173 -6.18 -22.14 10.30
CA SER A 173 -7.04 -23.31 10.53
C SER A 173 -7.73 -23.82 9.25
N GLY A 174 -7.72 -23.06 8.15
CA GLY A 174 -8.47 -23.39 6.93
C GLY A 174 -9.97 -23.09 7.05
N PHE A 175 -10.34 -22.12 7.88
CA PHE A 175 -11.73 -21.76 8.19
C PHE A 175 -12.57 -21.42 6.96
N GLU A 176 -13.80 -21.93 6.95
CA GLU A 176 -14.88 -21.58 6.04
C GLU A 176 -16.13 -21.10 6.82
N ALA A 177 -16.98 -20.30 6.18
CA ALA A 177 -18.22 -19.85 6.80
C ALA A 177 -19.12 -21.06 7.15
N GLY A 178 -19.71 -21.04 8.34
CA GLY A 178 -20.45 -22.17 8.90
C GLY A 178 -19.61 -23.12 9.77
N ASP A 179 -18.28 -22.97 9.78
CA ASP A 179 -17.43 -23.78 10.65
C ASP A 179 -17.69 -23.54 12.14
N THR A 180 -17.39 -24.56 12.93
CA THR A 180 -17.34 -24.47 14.38
C THR A 180 -15.90 -24.31 14.84
N VAL A 181 -15.66 -23.41 15.79
CA VAL A 181 -14.29 -23.00 16.16
C VAL A 181 -14.12 -23.11 17.68
N ALA A 182 -13.02 -23.72 18.13
CA ALA A 182 -12.57 -23.61 19.52
C ALA A 182 -11.20 -22.93 19.61
N ILE A 183 -11.10 -21.92 20.46
CA ILE A 183 -9.90 -21.09 20.59
C ILE A 183 -9.33 -21.29 21.98
N PHE A 184 -8.10 -21.77 22.05
CA PHE A 184 -7.33 -21.87 23.28
C PHE A 184 -6.66 -20.53 23.56
N GLY A 185 -7.00 -19.94 24.71
CA GLY A 185 -6.56 -18.61 25.14
C GLY A 185 -7.65 -17.56 24.96
N ALA A 186 -7.99 -16.87 26.05
CA ALA A 186 -8.88 -15.70 26.06
C ALA A 186 -8.11 -14.38 26.26
N GLY A 187 -6.81 -14.36 25.93
CA GLY A 187 -6.06 -13.11 25.80
C GLY A 187 -6.52 -12.28 24.60
N ALA A 188 -5.90 -11.12 24.39
CA ALA A 188 -6.29 -10.20 23.32
C ALA A 188 -6.33 -10.86 21.92
N ILE A 189 -5.33 -11.69 21.60
CA ILE A 189 -5.26 -12.43 20.33
C ILE A 189 -6.41 -13.44 20.21
N GLY A 190 -6.66 -14.24 21.25
CA GLY A 190 -7.74 -15.23 21.25
C GLY A 190 -9.13 -14.59 21.14
N ILE A 191 -9.36 -13.46 21.82
CA ILE A 191 -10.59 -12.67 21.69
C ILE A 191 -10.74 -12.13 20.26
N MET A 192 -9.66 -11.64 19.64
CA MET A 192 -9.69 -11.17 18.25
C MET A 192 -9.85 -12.30 17.24
N ALA A 193 -9.32 -13.50 17.51
CA ALA A 193 -9.59 -14.70 16.72
C ALA A 193 -11.08 -15.09 16.80
N ALA A 194 -11.66 -15.03 18.00
CA ALA A 194 -13.09 -15.30 18.21
C ALA A 194 -13.94 -14.28 17.46
N TYR A 195 -13.61 -13.01 17.61
CA TYR A 195 -14.28 -11.92 16.90
C TYR A 195 -14.18 -12.08 15.38
N SER A 196 -13.00 -12.44 14.88
CA SER A 196 -12.76 -12.73 13.46
C SER A 196 -13.63 -13.89 12.97
N ALA A 197 -13.69 -15.00 13.71
CA ALA A 197 -14.53 -16.14 13.35
C ALA A 197 -16.03 -15.77 13.29
N ILE A 198 -16.51 -15.00 14.27
CA ILE A 198 -17.91 -14.57 14.35
C ILE A 198 -18.28 -13.69 13.15
N ILE A 199 -17.51 -12.64 12.85
CA ILE A 199 -17.82 -11.73 11.74
C ILE A 199 -17.64 -12.39 10.36
N ARG A 200 -16.90 -13.50 10.29
CA ARG A 200 -16.74 -14.34 9.09
C ARG A 200 -17.80 -15.44 8.98
N GLY A 201 -18.76 -15.52 9.90
CA GLY A 201 -19.91 -16.41 9.83
C GLY A 201 -19.68 -17.80 10.42
N ALA A 202 -18.85 -17.93 11.46
CA ALA A 202 -18.76 -19.17 12.23
C ALA A 202 -20.13 -19.57 12.81
N ALA A 203 -20.49 -20.85 12.73
CA ALA A 203 -21.75 -21.32 13.30
C ALA A 203 -21.72 -21.24 14.83
N HIS A 204 -20.58 -21.62 15.44
CA HIS A 204 -20.35 -21.53 16.88
C HIS A 204 -18.88 -21.30 17.19
N VAL A 205 -18.61 -20.49 18.21
CA VAL A 205 -17.26 -20.16 18.65
C VAL A 205 -17.15 -20.41 20.14
N TYR A 206 -16.21 -21.27 20.53
CA TYR A 206 -15.84 -21.55 21.92
C TYR A 206 -14.51 -20.88 22.23
N VAL A 207 -14.39 -20.26 23.42
CA VAL A 207 -13.13 -19.68 23.89
C VAL A 207 -12.76 -20.30 25.23
N ILE A 208 -11.56 -20.84 25.32
CA ILE A 208 -11.08 -21.69 26.42
C ILE A 208 -9.99 -20.93 27.19
N ASP A 209 -10.21 -20.74 28.50
CA ASP A 209 -9.24 -20.12 29.41
C ASP A 209 -9.60 -20.49 30.87
N HIS A 210 -8.77 -20.15 31.85
CA HIS A 210 -9.11 -20.29 33.27
C HIS A 210 -9.49 -18.94 33.91
N VAL A 211 -9.07 -17.82 33.31
CA VAL A 211 -9.28 -16.47 33.84
C VAL A 211 -10.70 -15.99 33.54
N ALA A 212 -11.50 -15.80 34.58
CA ALA A 212 -12.92 -15.47 34.46
C ALA A 212 -13.20 -14.13 33.74
N SER A 213 -12.41 -13.09 34.00
CA SER A 213 -12.57 -11.77 33.37
C SER A 213 -12.36 -11.83 31.86
N ARG A 214 -11.35 -12.59 31.41
CA ARG A 214 -11.05 -12.84 30.00
C ARG A 214 -12.18 -13.61 29.30
N LEU A 215 -12.69 -14.66 29.94
CA LEU A 215 -13.84 -15.43 29.45
C LEU A 215 -15.11 -14.56 29.37
N ALA A 216 -15.35 -13.68 30.34
CA ALA A 216 -16.47 -12.74 30.29
C ALA A 216 -16.35 -11.77 29.10
N LYS A 217 -15.11 -11.36 28.75
CA LYS A 217 -14.88 -10.56 27.54
C LYS A 217 -15.23 -11.34 26.28
N ALA A 218 -14.77 -12.59 26.14
CA ALA A 218 -15.17 -13.43 25.01
C ALA A 218 -16.70 -13.63 24.92
N ALA A 219 -17.38 -13.82 26.06
CA ALA A 219 -18.83 -13.94 26.11
C ALA A 219 -19.55 -12.67 25.61
N SER A 220 -19.00 -11.49 25.88
CA SER A 220 -19.58 -10.20 25.47
C SER A 220 -19.72 -10.03 23.95
N ILE A 221 -18.94 -10.76 23.15
CA ILE A 221 -19.00 -10.77 21.68
C ILE A 221 -19.76 -11.96 21.10
N GLY A 222 -20.40 -12.78 21.94
CA GLY A 222 -21.21 -13.93 21.51
C GLY A 222 -20.45 -15.26 21.43
N ALA A 223 -19.20 -15.33 21.87
CA ALA A 223 -18.49 -16.60 22.01
C ALA A 223 -18.93 -17.34 23.28
N GLN A 224 -18.92 -18.67 23.24
CA GLN A 224 -19.22 -19.50 24.40
C GLN A 224 -17.95 -19.75 25.23
N PRO A 225 -17.88 -19.25 26.48
CA PRO A 225 -16.71 -19.45 27.33
C PRO A 225 -16.64 -20.89 27.86
N ILE A 226 -15.44 -21.46 27.89
CA ILE A 226 -15.13 -22.76 28.50
C ILE A 226 -14.04 -22.54 29.55
N ASN A 227 -14.35 -22.86 30.81
CA ASN A 227 -13.38 -22.75 31.89
C ASN A 227 -12.81 -24.13 32.24
N PHE A 228 -11.55 -24.39 31.88
CA PHE A 228 -10.97 -25.73 32.08
C PHE A 228 -10.60 -26.05 33.54
N THR A 229 -10.68 -25.07 34.45
CA THR A 229 -10.57 -25.31 35.91
C THR A 229 -11.93 -25.59 36.57
N ARG A 230 -13.02 -25.47 35.81
CA ARG A 230 -14.40 -25.67 36.28
C ARG A 230 -15.14 -26.61 35.32
N GLY A 231 -15.32 -27.87 35.72
CA GLY A 231 -16.02 -28.86 34.88
C GLY A 231 -15.10 -29.81 34.10
N GLY A 232 -13.83 -29.93 34.51
CA GLY A 232 -12.87 -30.87 33.92
C GLY A 232 -12.14 -30.31 32.71
N LYS A 233 -11.44 -31.17 31.97
CA LYS A 233 -10.62 -30.79 30.81
C LYS A 233 -11.45 -30.05 29.77
N ALA A 234 -10.83 -29.05 29.13
CA ALA A 234 -11.46 -28.31 28.05
C ALA A 234 -11.98 -29.25 26.95
N SER A 235 -11.19 -30.26 26.58
CA SER A 235 -11.60 -31.21 25.55
C SER A 235 -12.85 -31.99 25.90
N ASP A 236 -12.96 -32.46 27.15
CA ASP A 236 -14.12 -33.24 27.60
C ASP A 236 -15.39 -32.37 27.65
N GLN A 237 -15.26 -31.12 28.09
CA GLN A 237 -16.37 -30.15 28.07
C GLN A 237 -16.83 -29.85 26.63
N ILE A 238 -15.89 -29.62 25.70
CA ILE A 238 -16.21 -29.41 24.28
C ILE A 238 -16.87 -30.64 23.68
N LEU A 239 -16.34 -31.84 23.94
CA LEU A 239 -16.90 -33.09 23.40
C LEU A 239 -18.27 -33.42 24.00
N ALA A 240 -18.56 -33.01 25.23
CA ALA A 240 -19.91 -33.13 25.80
C ALA A 240 -20.92 -32.22 25.08
N LEU A 241 -20.49 -31.02 24.66
CA LEU A 241 -21.32 -30.07 23.91
C LEU A 241 -21.41 -30.45 22.41
N ARG A 242 -20.33 -31.02 21.87
CA ARG A 242 -20.18 -31.45 20.48
C ARG A 242 -19.44 -32.78 20.41
N PRO A 243 -20.15 -33.92 20.43
CA PRO A 243 -19.53 -35.24 20.43
C PRO A 243 -18.58 -35.53 19.26
N GLN A 244 -18.75 -34.83 18.13
CA GLN A 244 -17.88 -34.95 16.96
C GLN A 244 -16.65 -34.02 17.02
N GLY A 245 -16.58 -33.11 17.99
CA GLY A 245 -15.58 -32.06 18.06
C GLY A 245 -15.99 -30.79 17.31
N VAL A 246 -14.99 -29.95 17.03
CA VAL A 246 -15.10 -28.70 16.26
C VAL A 246 -14.30 -28.79 14.97
N THR A 247 -14.73 -28.07 13.93
CA THR A 247 -14.06 -28.09 12.62
C THR A 247 -12.69 -27.43 12.68
N ARG A 248 -12.57 -26.36 13.47
CA ARG A 248 -11.35 -25.54 13.59
C ARG A 248 -10.93 -25.40 15.04
N THR A 249 -9.64 -25.54 15.30
CA THR A 249 -9.05 -25.15 16.59
C THR A 249 -7.94 -24.12 16.40
N ILE A 250 -7.75 -23.27 17.40
CA ILE A 250 -6.75 -22.20 17.38
C ILE A 250 -5.91 -22.26 18.66
N ASP A 251 -4.59 -22.33 18.53
CA ASP A 251 -3.65 -22.03 19.61
C ASP A 251 -3.31 -20.53 19.56
N ALA A 252 -3.84 -19.77 20.52
CA ALA A 252 -3.54 -18.36 20.75
C ALA A 252 -2.84 -18.13 22.10
N VAL A 253 -2.10 -19.13 22.61
CA VAL A 253 -1.34 -19.07 23.87
C VAL A 253 0.15 -19.25 23.62
N GLY A 254 0.54 -20.32 22.90
CA GLY A 254 1.95 -20.62 22.61
C GLY A 254 2.67 -21.42 23.70
N GLU A 255 4.00 -21.29 23.73
CA GLU A 255 4.92 -22.15 24.48
C GLU A 255 4.84 -22.03 26.01
N VAL A 256 4.29 -20.94 26.54
CA VAL A 256 4.10 -20.74 27.99
C VAL A 256 2.73 -21.24 28.49
N CYS A 257 2.12 -22.17 27.76
CA CYS A 257 0.80 -22.71 28.12
C CYS A 257 0.81 -23.57 29.39
N LEU A 258 -0.36 -23.58 30.04
CA LEU A 258 -0.63 -24.37 31.25
C LEU A 258 -1.54 -25.54 30.92
N ASN A 259 -1.37 -26.64 31.64
CA ASN A 259 -2.32 -27.75 31.62
C ASN A 259 -3.53 -27.50 32.55
N ASP A 260 -4.42 -28.48 32.65
CA ASP A 260 -5.63 -28.45 33.48
C ASP A 260 -5.35 -28.30 34.98
N ASP A 261 -4.15 -28.65 35.44
CA ASP A 261 -3.68 -28.44 36.82
C ASP A 261 -3.00 -27.08 37.02
N LEU A 262 -3.07 -26.18 36.03
CA LEU A 262 -2.37 -24.89 36.00
C LEU A 262 -0.84 -25.01 36.11
N LYS A 263 -0.27 -26.11 35.61
CA LYS A 263 1.19 -26.32 35.55
C LYS A 263 1.72 -26.07 34.13
N PRO A 264 2.91 -25.47 33.98
CA PRO A 264 3.52 -25.29 32.66
C PRO A 264 3.68 -26.62 31.91
N GLN A 265 3.21 -26.66 30.67
CA GLN A 265 3.34 -27.84 29.81
C GLN A 265 3.23 -27.45 28.33
N GLN A 266 4.37 -27.30 27.65
CA GLN A 266 4.44 -26.74 26.29
C GLN A 266 3.62 -27.50 25.22
N ASP A 267 3.44 -28.81 25.36
CA ASP A 267 2.71 -29.64 24.38
C ASP A 267 1.20 -29.70 24.60
N TYR A 268 0.68 -29.11 25.68
CA TYR A 268 -0.68 -29.37 26.16
C TYR A 268 -1.76 -28.93 25.17
N ILE A 269 -1.68 -27.68 24.69
CA ILE A 269 -2.73 -27.10 23.83
C ILE A 269 -2.82 -27.84 22.50
N LEU A 270 -1.69 -28.14 21.85
CA LEU A 270 -1.70 -28.84 20.58
C LEU A 270 -2.29 -30.26 20.71
N ARG A 271 -2.07 -30.92 21.85
CA ARG A 271 -2.67 -32.23 22.14
C ARG A 271 -4.18 -32.14 22.32
N GLU A 272 -4.65 -31.19 23.12
CA GLU A 272 -6.09 -30.97 23.31
C GLU A 272 -6.76 -30.52 22.00
N ALA A 273 -6.10 -29.69 21.20
CA ALA A 273 -6.57 -29.24 19.89
C ALA A 273 -6.74 -30.41 18.92
N VAL A 274 -5.76 -31.31 18.80
CA VAL A 274 -5.88 -32.53 17.97
C VAL A 274 -7.04 -33.41 18.46
N LYS A 275 -7.20 -33.56 19.78
CA LYS A 275 -8.28 -34.37 20.37
C LYS A 275 -9.67 -33.87 19.96
N ILE A 276 -9.92 -32.56 19.99
CA ILE A 276 -11.25 -31.98 19.70
C ILE A 276 -11.46 -31.54 18.26
N THR A 277 -10.45 -31.56 17.41
CA THR A 277 -10.62 -31.23 15.98
C THR A 277 -11.23 -32.42 15.25
N THR A 278 -12.26 -32.16 14.44
CA THR A 278 -12.94 -33.18 13.62
C THR A 278 -12.01 -33.75 12.55
N SER A 279 -12.34 -34.91 11.99
CA SER A 279 -11.67 -35.41 10.78
C SER A 279 -11.81 -34.41 9.61
N GLY A 280 -10.73 -34.19 8.86
CA GLY A 280 -10.63 -33.17 7.81
C GLY A 280 -10.60 -31.72 8.31
N GLY A 281 -10.63 -31.51 9.64
CA GLY A 281 -10.56 -30.18 10.25
C GLY A 281 -9.17 -29.56 10.19
N GLY A 282 -8.99 -28.43 10.86
CA GLY A 282 -7.69 -27.77 10.88
C GLY A 282 -7.36 -26.98 12.14
N ILE A 283 -6.07 -26.85 12.39
CA ILE A 283 -5.48 -26.18 13.57
C ILE A 283 -4.67 -24.98 13.10
N GLY A 284 -5.05 -23.79 13.57
CA GLY A 284 -4.26 -22.57 13.41
C GLY A 284 -3.39 -22.32 14.63
N VAL A 285 -2.07 -22.23 14.45
CA VAL A 285 -1.10 -22.00 15.52
C VAL A 285 -0.52 -20.60 15.37
N ILE A 286 -1.03 -19.65 16.17
CA ILE A 286 -0.56 -18.25 16.18
C ILE A 286 0.19 -17.91 17.48
N GLY A 287 -0.01 -18.69 18.53
CA GLY A 287 0.79 -18.61 19.75
C GLY A 287 2.28 -18.82 19.46
N VAL A 288 3.13 -18.09 20.16
CA VAL A 288 4.58 -18.06 19.90
C VAL A 288 5.25 -19.35 20.40
N HIS A 289 6.08 -19.95 19.55
CA HIS A 289 6.90 -21.14 19.84
C HIS A 289 8.34 -20.93 19.33
N ILE A 290 9.05 -19.95 19.89
CA ILE A 290 10.39 -19.56 19.40
C ILE A 290 11.48 -19.69 20.47
N THR A 291 11.15 -19.60 21.76
CA THR A 291 12.15 -19.40 22.83
C THR A 291 13.18 -20.53 22.89
N GLY A 292 12.77 -21.77 22.59
CA GLY A 292 13.68 -22.91 22.51
C GLY A 292 14.76 -22.80 21.43
N LEU A 293 14.59 -21.92 20.44
CA LEU A 293 15.53 -21.69 19.33
C LEU A 293 16.27 -20.34 19.41
N VAL A 294 15.85 -19.40 20.26
CA VAL A 294 16.45 -18.05 20.35
C VAL A 294 17.95 -18.10 20.71
N GLY A 295 18.39 -19.15 21.41
CA GLY A 295 19.81 -19.40 21.68
C GLY A 295 20.64 -19.84 20.45
N GLU A 296 20.00 -20.37 19.41
CA GLU A 296 20.65 -20.88 18.19
C GLU A 296 20.72 -19.81 17.08
N PHE A 297 19.80 -18.84 17.06
CA PHE A 297 19.77 -17.74 16.08
C PHE A 297 20.66 -16.53 16.43
N GLY A 298 21.65 -16.72 17.31
CA GLY A 298 22.59 -15.65 17.67
C GLY A 298 21.98 -14.48 18.47
N GLY A 299 20.76 -14.66 19.01
CA GLY A 299 20.10 -13.65 19.83
C GLY A 299 20.86 -13.41 21.13
N ARG A 300 21.61 -12.32 21.20
CA ARG A 300 21.89 -11.65 22.49
C ARG A 300 20.51 -11.28 23.03
N GLY A 301 19.93 -12.02 23.98
CA GLY A 301 18.61 -11.56 24.41
C GLY A 301 17.70 -12.31 25.35
N VAL A 302 18.23 -13.23 26.16
CA VAL A 302 17.41 -13.88 27.20
C VAL A 302 18.02 -13.56 28.56
N VAL A 303 17.38 -12.63 29.28
CA VAL A 303 17.76 -12.25 30.65
C VAL A 303 17.29 -13.31 31.65
N HIS A 304 16.20 -14.01 31.34
CA HIS A 304 15.69 -15.15 32.09
C HIS A 304 15.47 -16.35 31.16
N LYS A 305 16.27 -17.41 31.30
CA LYS A 305 16.14 -18.64 30.49
C LYS A 305 15.19 -19.64 31.17
N PRO A 306 13.91 -19.70 30.80
CA PRO A 306 13.04 -20.80 31.24
C PRO A 306 13.49 -22.12 30.59
N ASP A 307 13.14 -23.25 31.21
CA ASP A 307 13.34 -24.59 30.64
C ASP A 307 12.30 -24.88 29.53
N LEU A 308 12.35 -24.09 28.45
CA LEU A 308 11.53 -24.25 27.25
C LEU A 308 12.33 -24.97 26.17
N LYS A 309 11.75 -26.01 25.59
CA LYS A 309 12.38 -26.85 24.57
C LYS A 309 11.96 -26.42 23.18
N ALA A 310 12.89 -26.52 22.22
CA ALA A 310 12.60 -26.37 20.79
C ALA A 310 11.70 -27.52 20.28
N GLU A 311 11.87 -28.71 20.84
CA GLU A 311 11.10 -29.90 20.49
C GLU A 311 10.04 -30.22 21.56
N ILE A 312 8.80 -30.45 21.13
CA ILE A 312 7.67 -30.82 21.98
C ILE A 312 7.02 -32.11 21.49
N LYS A 313 6.31 -32.80 22.39
CA LYS A 313 5.56 -34.02 22.02
C LYS A 313 4.33 -33.64 21.19
N PHE A 314 4.16 -34.28 20.03
CA PHE A 314 3.00 -34.04 19.19
C PHE A 314 2.28 -35.37 18.87
N PRO A 315 0.94 -35.46 19.00
CA PRO A 315 0.19 -36.71 18.78
C PRO A 315 -0.03 -36.96 17.27
N ILE A 316 1.07 -37.16 16.54
CA ILE A 316 1.07 -37.24 15.07
C ILE A 316 0.18 -38.35 14.52
N ALA A 317 0.10 -39.51 15.20
CA ALA A 317 -0.72 -40.63 14.76
C ALA A 317 -2.22 -40.27 14.74
N GLU A 318 -2.72 -39.60 15.79
CA GLU A 318 -4.12 -39.18 15.85
C GLU A 318 -4.43 -38.07 14.84
N ALA A 319 -3.52 -37.09 14.71
CA ALA A 319 -3.65 -36.03 13.72
C ALA A 319 -3.68 -36.58 12.28
N TRP A 320 -2.85 -37.59 12.00
CA TRP A 320 -2.79 -38.26 10.70
C TRP A 320 -4.07 -39.05 10.40
N ILE A 321 -4.58 -39.84 11.36
CA ILE A 321 -5.83 -40.60 11.20
C ILE A 321 -7.02 -39.67 10.92
N LYS A 322 -7.06 -38.52 11.58
CA LYS A 322 -8.10 -37.50 11.36
C LYS A 322 -7.89 -36.69 10.08
N GLY A 323 -6.73 -36.77 9.42
CA GLY A 323 -6.44 -35.94 8.24
C GLY A 323 -6.46 -34.44 8.55
N ILE A 324 -5.90 -34.05 9.70
CA ILE A 324 -5.90 -32.66 10.17
C ILE A 324 -4.88 -31.81 9.41
N ARG A 325 -5.29 -30.63 8.94
CA ARG A 325 -4.38 -29.58 8.47
C ARG A 325 -3.84 -28.80 9.67
N ILE A 326 -2.55 -28.51 9.69
CA ILE A 326 -1.94 -27.65 10.70
C ILE A 326 -1.12 -26.57 9.99
N GLN A 327 -1.31 -25.32 10.39
CA GLN A 327 -0.52 -24.21 9.91
C GLN A 327 -0.24 -23.24 11.06
N GLY A 328 0.98 -22.73 11.11
CA GLY A 328 1.38 -21.68 12.05
C GLY A 328 2.41 -20.74 11.43
N GLY A 329 2.77 -19.70 12.18
CA GLY A 329 3.74 -18.70 11.76
C GLY A 329 3.41 -17.31 12.27
N LEU A 330 4.18 -16.32 11.80
CA LEU A 330 3.90 -14.91 12.09
C LEU A 330 2.63 -14.43 11.37
N VAL A 331 2.08 -13.34 11.90
CA VAL A 331 0.96 -12.62 11.30
C VAL A 331 1.35 -11.98 9.97
N ASP A 332 0.44 -12.00 9.00
CA ASP A 332 0.54 -11.21 7.76
C ASP A 332 -0.29 -9.93 7.91
N ILE A 333 0.28 -8.91 8.56
CA ILE A 333 -0.46 -7.67 8.84
C ILE A 333 -0.75 -6.95 7.53
N LYS A 334 0.28 -6.73 6.70
CA LYS A 334 0.19 -6.02 5.43
C LYS A 334 -0.82 -6.64 4.47
N GLY A 335 -0.86 -7.97 4.35
CA GLY A 335 -1.83 -8.67 3.51
C GLY A 335 -3.28 -8.52 4.00
N ASN A 336 -3.50 -8.36 5.31
CA ASN A 336 -4.84 -8.26 5.90
C ASN A 336 -5.30 -6.81 6.16
N ILE A 337 -4.39 -5.85 6.30
CA ILE A 337 -4.69 -4.53 6.88
C ILE A 337 -5.75 -3.78 6.07
N LYS A 338 -5.70 -3.83 4.74
CA LYS A 338 -6.66 -3.17 3.87
C LYS A 338 -8.08 -3.69 4.10
N ALA A 339 -8.25 -5.00 4.19
CA ALA A 339 -9.56 -5.61 4.42
C ALA A 339 -10.11 -5.27 5.82
N LEU A 340 -9.25 -5.33 6.83
CA LEU A 340 -9.63 -5.03 8.21
C LEU A 340 -9.99 -3.55 8.42
N VAL A 341 -9.24 -2.64 7.80
CA VAL A 341 -9.55 -1.20 7.78
C VAL A 341 -10.93 -0.98 7.18
N GLU A 342 -11.27 -1.62 6.06
CA GLU A 342 -12.61 -1.49 5.45
C GLU A 342 -13.74 -2.07 6.32
N LEU A 343 -13.50 -3.16 7.05
CA LEU A 343 -14.46 -3.70 8.01
C LEU A 343 -14.76 -2.70 9.13
N VAL A 344 -13.73 -2.04 9.68
CA VAL A 344 -13.92 -1.01 10.71
C VAL A 344 -14.58 0.24 10.11
N LYS A 345 -14.13 0.70 8.94
CA LYS A 345 -14.71 1.87 8.26
C LYS A 345 -16.20 1.71 7.97
N SER A 346 -16.60 0.53 7.47
CA SER A 346 -17.99 0.23 7.14
C SER A 346 -18.88 -0.02 8.36
N GLY A 347 -18.30 -0.13 9.56
CA GLY A 347 -19.03 -0.48 10.78
C GLY A 347 -19.37 -1.95 10.93
N ARG A 348 -18.86 -2.81 10.03
CA ARG A 348 -18.94 -4.27 10.17
C ARG A 348 -18.07 -4.79 11.31
N ALA A 349 -17.03 -4.03 11.69
CA ALA A 349 -16.21 -4.29 12.86
C ALA A 349 -16.08 -3.07 13.79
N ARG A 350 -16.08 -3.32 15.10
CA ARG A 350 -15.85 -2.33 16.16
C ARG A 350 -14.90 -2.89 17.23
N PRO A 351 -13.62 -3.14 16.91
CA PRO A 351 -12.72 -3.90 17.78
C PRO A 351 -12.30 -3.12 19.04
N GLY A 352 -12.67 -1.84 19.17
CA GLY A 352 -12.40 -1.02 20.35
C GLY A 352 -12.98 -1.57 21.65
N PHE A 353 -13.96 -2.49 21.56
CA PHE A 353 -14.45 -3.22 22.74
C PHE A 353 -13.32 -3.94 23.48
N LEU A 354 -12.21 -4.30 22.84
CA LEU A 354 -11.13 -5.09 23.43
C LEU A 354 -10.51 -4.44 24.67
N PHE A 355 -10.37 -3.12 24.67
CA PHE A 355 -9.66 -2.39 25.72
C PHE A 355 -10.45 -2.38 27.03
N SER A 356 -9.75 -2.58 28.16
CA SER A 356 -10.34 -2.50 29.50
C SER A 356 -10.15 -1.13 30.12
N ASN A 357 -8.94 -0.57 30.02
CA ASN A 357 -8.59 0.71 30.64
C ASN A 357 -7.60 1.52 29.81
N GLU A 358 -7.54 2.81 30.12
CA GLU A 358 -6.63 3.78 29.53
C GLU A 358 -5.79 4.44 30.62
N TYR A 359 -4.49 4.55 30.38
CA TYR A 359 -3.50 5.12 31.29
C TYR A 359 -2.74 6.25 30.61
N SER A 360 -2.14 7.11 31.42
CA SER A 360 -1.12 8.04 30.91
C SER A 360 0.18 7.29 30.60
N LEU A 361 1.07 7.86 29.78
CA LEU A 361 2.39 7.28 29.54
C LEU A 361 3.18 7.08 30.85
N GLU A 362 3.05 7.99 31.81
CA GLU A 362 3.74 7.94 33.13
C GLU A 362 3.31 6.72 33.97
N ASP A 363 2.08 6.26 33.78
CA ASP A 363 1.52 5.13 34.52
C ASP A 363 1.84 3.77 33.86
N ALA A 364 2.65 3.75 32.80
CA ALA A 364 3.00 2.51 32.10
C ALA A 364 3.52 1.39 33.03
N PRO A 365 4.43 1.65 34.00
CA PRO A 365 4.89 0.59 34.91
C PRO A 365 3.77 -0.04 35.75
N ILE A 366 2.76 0.77 36.13
CA ILE A 366 1.58 0.28 36.85
C ILE A 366 0.71 -0.55 35.90
N ALA A 367 0.51 -0.07 34.67
CA ALA A 367 -0.25 -0.77 33.65
C ALA A 367 0.35 -2.15 33.32
N TYR A 368 1.67 -2.26 33.16
CA TYR A 368 2.37 -3.54 32.95
C TYR A 368 2.10 -4.55 34.08
N ARG A 369 2.21 -4.11 35.33
CA ARG A 369 1.96 -4.96 36.51
C ARG A 369 0.51 -5.46 36.55
N ARG A 370 -0.45 -4.57 36.33
CA ARG A 370 -1.89 -4.93 36.32
C ARG A 370 -2.24 -5.85 35.15
N PHE A 371 -1.59 -5.66 34.00
CA PHE A 371 -1.77 -6.50 32.83
C PHE A 371 -1.18 -7.91 33.04
N GLU A 372 0.00 -8.03 33.64
CA GLU A 372 0.58 -9.31 34.09
C GLU A 372 -0.37 -10.05 35.04
N GLN A 373 -0.97 -9.34 36.00
CA GLN A 373 -1.86 -9.89 37.03
C GLN A 373 -3.29 -10.18 36.54
N TRP A 374 -3.55 -10.03 35.24
CA TRP A 374 -4.84 -10.26 34.58
C TRP A 374 -5.99 -9.38 35.11
N GLU A 375 -5.66 -8.28 35.78
CA GLU A 375 -6.62 -7.25 36.17
C GLU A 375 -7.11 -6.46 34.96
N GLU A 376 -6.30 -6.42 33.89
CA GLU A 376 -6.59 -5.78 32.62
C GLU A 376 -6.64 -6.79 31.47
N THR A 377 -7.52 -6.56 30.49
CA THR A 377 -7.61 -7.42 29.29
C THR A 377 -6.76 -6.91 28.13
N LYS A 378 -6.72 -5.59 27.95
CA LYS A 378 -5.87 -4.89 26.99
C LYS A 378 -5.83 -3.42 27.40
N VAL A 379 -4.64 -2.84 27.43
CA VAL A 379 -4.41 -1.50 27.97
C VAL A 379 -3.99 -0.54 26.87
N THR A 380 -4.49 0.70 26.91
CA THR A 380 -3.96 1.81 26.11
C THR A 380 -3.16 2.78 26.96
N LEU A 381 -2.06 3.30 26.40
CA LEU A 381 -1.29 4.41 26.95
C LEU A 381 -1.51 5.65 26.06
N LYS A 382 -1.84 6.79 26.68
CA LYS A 382 -1.94 8.07 25.94
C LYS A 382 -0.55 8.63 25.68
N GLY A 383 -0.25 8.86 24.40
CA GLY A 383 1.00 9.45 23.91
C GLY A 383 1.03 10.98 24.05
N ALA A 384 1.63 11.66 23.08
CA ALA A 384 1.78 13.12 23.09
C ALA A 384 0.41 13.84 23.17
N ARG A 385 0.28 14.79 24.11
CA ARG A 385 -0.95 15.58 24.32
C ARG A 385 -1.34 16.36 23.06
N LYS A 386 -2.64 16.59 22.83
CA LYS A 386 -3.13 17.37 21.69
C LYS A 386 -2.76 18.86 21.87
N PRO A 387 -2.33 19.57 20.81
CA PRO A 387 -2.07 21.02 20.89
C PRO A 387 -3.27 21.86 21.34
N SER A 388 -4.50 21.38 21.12
CA SER A 388 -5.74 22.07 21.50
C SER A 388 -6.00 22.14 23.01
N ASP A 389 -5.39 21.23 23.78
CA ASP A 389 -5.65 21.12 25.22
C ASP A 389 -4.78 22.11 26.02
N GLU A 390 -3.86 22.82 25.37
CA GLU A 390 -3.01 23.87 25.97
C GLU A 390 -3.64 25.27 25.96
N GLN A 391 -4.72 25.51 25.20
CA GLN A 391 -5.26 26.87 25.01
C GLN A 391 -6.17 27.41 26.13
N THR A 392 -6.37 26.69 27.23
CA THR A 392 -7.29 27.15 28.30
C THR A 392 -6.60 27.92 29.44
N LEU A 393 -5.28 28.12 29.39
CA LEU A 393 -4.54 28.87 30.41
C LEU A 393 -3.51 29.78 29.75
N GLU A 394 -3.87 31.07 29.63
CA GLU A 394 -3.03 32.27 29.41
C GLU A 394 -3.50 33.16 28.24
N LEU A 395 -4.59 33.90 28.48
CA LEU A 395 -4.85 35.18 27.80
C LEU A 395 -5.35 36.21 28.83
N ARG A 396 -4.41 36.91 29.49
CA ARG A 396 -4.61 38.29 29.96
C ARG A 396 -3.29 39.07 29.88
N ASN A 397 -3.39 40.23 29.23
CA ASN A 397 -2.41 41.31 29.05
C ASN A 397 -1.45 41.08 27.87
N GLY A 398 -1.27 41.99 26.91
CA GLY A 398 -1.64 43.39 26.79
C GLY A 398 -0.94 43.94 25.53
N ASN A 399 -1.58 44.90 24.87
CA ASN A 399 -1.38 45.31 23.49
C ASN A 399 -0.36 46.48 23.33
N ASN A 400 -0.08 46.83 22.06
CA ASN A 400 0.54 48.07 21.52
C ASN A 400 2.07 48.00 21.29
N GLY A 401 2.68 48.39 20.16
CA GLY A 401 2.24 49.10 18.95
C GLY A 401 3.35 50.08 18.52
N ALA A 402 3.64 50.25 17.22
CA ALA A 402 4.01 51.52 16.55
C ALA A 402 4.73 51.34 15.18
N GLN A 403 4.39 52.24 14.25
CA GLN A 403 4.88 52.43 12.88
C GLN A 403 6.08 53.41 12.81
N GLY A 404 6.77 53.44 11.66
CA GLY A 404 7.61 54.57 11.17
C GLY A 404 8.56 54.13 10.03
N THR A 405 8.28 54.39 8.74
CA THR A 405 8.56 55.56 7.86
C THR A 405 9.93 55.60 7.13
N ASN A 406 9.86 56.00 5.85
CA ASN A 406 10.78 55.94 4.69
C ASN A 406 12.10 56.75 4.73
N GLY A 407 13.05 56.40 3.83
CA GLY A 407 14.02 57.32 3.17
C GLY A 407 15.12 56.63 2.30
N PRO A 408 15.66 57.25 1.22
CA PRO A 408 16.00 56.60 -0.07
C PRO A 408 17.47 56.70 -0.58
N ILE A 409 17.82 56.16 -1.77
CA ILE A 409 18.86 56.59 -2.78
C ILE A 409 18.91 55.54 -3.96
N LEU A 410 18.45 55.86 -5.19
CA LEU A 410 19.19 56.19 -6.47
C LEU A 410 20.04 55.04 -7.06
N TYR A 411 19.92 54.56 -8.32
CA TYR A 411 20.09 55.24 -9.62
C TYR A 411 19.47 54.50 -10.84
N HIS A 412 19.45 55.21 -11.98
CA HIS A 412 18.84 55.01 -13.32
C HIS A 412 19.16 53.75 -14.15
N CYS A 413 18.22 53.36 -15.04
CA CYS A 413 18.36 53.49 -16.51
C CYS A 413 17.03 53.19 -17.26
N ARG A 414 16.63 54.11 -18.16
CA ARG A 414 15.48 54.00 -19.08
C ARG A 414 15.97 53.70 -20.49
N CYS A 415 15.14 52.97 -21.26
CA CYS A 415 14.94 53.01 -22.72
C CYS A 415 15.01 51.67 -23.46
N ILE A 416 14.17 50.70 -23.07
CA ILE A 416 13.46 49.78 -23.99
C ILE A 416 12.20 49.43 -23.23
N ARG A 417 11.01 49.98 -23.55
CA ARG A 417 9.70 49.59 -22.95
C ARG A 417 8.60 50.62 -23.24
N ARG A 418 7.92 50.52 -24.38
CA ARG A 418 6.54 51.05 -24.50
C ARG A 418 5.64 50.12 -25.31
N PHE A 419 6.14 49.47 -26.36
CA PHE A 419 5.38 48.42 -27.07
C PHE A 419 5.36 47.09 -26.31
N ASP A 420 6.51 46.67 -25.75
CA ASP A 420 6.56 45.45 -24.92
C ASP A 420 5.83 45.60 -23.60
N ILE A 421 5.76 46.81 -23.00
CA ILE A 421 4.96 47.01 -21.78
C ILE A 421 3.48 46.85 -22.09
N ALA A 422 2.96 47.36 -23.21
CA ALA A 422 1.54 47.22 -23.51
C ALA A 422 1.18 45.77 -23.84
N TRP A 423 2.05 45.04 -24.54
CA TRP A 423 1.86 43.60 -24.83
C TRP A 423 2.08 42.72 -23.60
N LEU A 424 3.13 42.97 -22.80
CA LEU A 424 3.33 42.31 -21.50
C LEU A 424 2.22 42.68 -20.52
N ALA A 425 1.74 43.92 -20.50
CA ALA A 425 0.61 44.33 -19.68
C ALA A 425 -0.65 43.63 -20.14
N TYR A 426 -0.90 43.52 -21.45
CA TYR A 426 -2.00 42.74 -22.01
C TYR A 426 -1.91 41.25 -21.66
N LEU A 427 -0.74 40.63 -21.82
CA LEU A 427 -0.49 39.22 -21.42
C LEU A 427 -0.62 39.02 -19.90
N LEU A 428 -0.18 40.00 -19.09
CA LEU A 428 -0.31 39.99 -17.63
C LEU A 428 -1.73 40.38 -17.16
N SER A 429 -2.54 41.04 -17.99
CA SER A 429 -3.87 41.54 -17.62
C SER A 429 -5.02 40.65 -18.09
N ASN A 430 -4.86 39.88 -19.17
CA ASN A 430 -5.96 39.14 -19.82
C ASN A 430 -5.85 37.60 -19.79
N GLY A 431 -4.93 37.00 -19.03
CA GLY A 431 -4.81 35.54 -18.91
C GLY A 431 -5.85 34.91 -17.97
N SER A 432 -6.64 33.95 -18.47
CA SER A 432 -7.68 33.21 -17.71
C SER A 432 -7.17 32.51 -16.45
N LEU A 433 -5.87 32.19 -16.40
CA LEU A 433 -5.22 31.49 -15.30
C LEU A 433 -4.38 32.40 -14.38
N ARG A 434 -4.50 33.73 -14.48
CA ARG A 434 -3.68 34.68 -13.71
C ARG A 434 -3.72 34.46 -12.19
N HIS A 435 -4.88 34.03 -11.69
CA HIS A 435 -5.13 33.73 -10.28
C HIS A 435 -4.33 32.53 -9.76
N VAL A 436 -3.80 31.68 -10.66
CA VAL A 436 -2.98 30.52 -10.31
C VAL A 436 -1.54 30.97 -10.02
N SER A 437 -0.96 30.49 -8.93
CA SER A 437 0.42 30.81 -8.53
C SER A 437 1.44 30.27 -9.54
N GLY A 438 2.56 30.97 -9.75
CA GLY A 438 3.62 30.53 -10.66
C GLY A 438 4.60 31.66 -11.01
N PRO A 439 5.79 31.36 -11.56
CA PRO A 439 6.75 32.37 -11.97
C PRO A 439 6.16 33.31 -13.02
N TRP A 440 6.43 34.60 -12.91
CA TRP A 440 5.90 35.60 -13.84
C TRP A 440 6.26 35.30 -15.31
N TYR A 441 7.45 34.74 -15.57
CA TYR A 441 7.90 34.39 -16.92
C TYR A 441 7.11 33.21 -17.51
N CYS A 442 6.67 32.25 -16.70
CA CYS A 442 5.80 31.15 -17.12
C CYS A 442 4.39 31.65 -17.42
N LYS A 443 3.95 32.75 -16.81
CA LYS A 443 2.63 33.36 -17.11
C LYS A 443 2.57 34.04 -18.47
N VAL A 444 3.73 34.44 -19.03
CA VAL A 444 3.81 35.23 -20.27
C VAL A 444 4.45 34.48 -21.44
N SER A 445 5.18 33.39 -21.21
CA SER A 445 5.86 32.64 -22.26
C SER A 445 5.98 31.14 -21.97
N ARG A 446 5.91 30.32 -23.02
CA ARG A 446 6.18 28.87 -22.98
C ARG A 446 7.66 28.51 -23.02
N ILE A 447 8.52 29.45 -23.43
CA ILE A 447 9.95 29.23 -23.66
C ILE A 447 10.67 28.60 -22.46
N PRO A 448 10.46 29.05 -21.20
CA PRO A 448 11.14 28.47 -20.04
C PRO A 448 10.84 26.97 -19.88
N LEU A 449 9.56 26.60 -20.01
CA LEU A 449 9.14 25.20 -19.93
C LEU A 449 9.73 24.36 -21.08
N SER A 450 9.87 24.93 -22.28
CA SER A 450 10.52 24.26 -23.42
C SER A 450 12.01 24.05 -23.19
N ALA A 451 12.68 25.04 -22.61
CA ALA A 451 14.09 24.92 -22.22
C ALA A 451 14.29 23.84 -21.15
N TYR A 452 13.38 23.75 -20.18
CA TYR A 452 13.43 22.71 -19.14
C TYR A 452 13.30 21.29 -19.71
N GLU A 453 12.51 21.12 -20.77
CA GLU A 453 12.40 19.84 -21.47
C GLU A 453 13.64 19.48 -22.27
N ILE A 454 14.18 20.43 -23.04
CA ILE A 454 15.40 20.20 -23.84
C ILE A 454 16.58 19.82 -22.93
N LEU A 455 16.61 20.37 -21.71
CA LEU A 455 17.62 20.03 -20.71
C LEU A 455 17.31 18.74 -19.93
N CYS A 456 16.21 18.03 -20.22
CA CYS A 456 15.73 16.87 -19.48
C CYS A 456 15.47 17.14 -17.98
N ARG A 457 15.19 18.39 -17.61
CA ARG A 457 14.98 18.84 -16.22
C ARG A 457 13.56 19.31 -15.95
N ARG A 458 12.62 19.06 -16.87
CA ARG A 458 11.21 19.47 -16.71
C ARG A 458 10.63 18.99 -15.38
N ASN A 459 10.79 17.72 -15.05
CA ASN A 459 10.20 17.17 -13.83
C ASN A 459 10.81 17.78 -12.57
N GLU A 460 12.14 17.91 -12.50
CA GLU A 460 12.83 18.59 -11.39
C GLU A 460 12.36 20.03 -11.22
N ILE A 461 12.29 20.79 -12.31
CA ILE A 461 11.97 22.20 -12.27
C ILE A 461 10.49 22.40 -11.96
N VAL A 462 9.59 21.63 -12.56
CA VAL A 462 8.16 21.68 -12.23
C VAL A 462 7.91 21.26 -10.78
N LEU A 463 8.65 20.29 -10.25
CA LEU A 463 8.64 19.92 -8.83
C LEU A 463 9.10 21.09 -7.94
N ASP A 464 10.18 21.77 -8.29
CA ASP A 464 10.66 22.96 -7.55
C ASP A 464 9.67 24.13 -7.62
N LEU A 465 8.98 24.27 -8.76
CA LEU A 465 7.88 25.21 -8.90
C LEU A 465 6.70 24.83 -7.98
N HIS A 466 6.36 23.55 -7.85
CA HIS A 466 5.35 23.08 -6.90
C HIS A 466 5.74 23.31 -5.44
N LYS A 467 7.00 23.06 -5.07
CA LYS A 467 7.53 23.40 -3.73
C LYS A 467 7.38 24.89 -3.42
N LYS A 468 7.55 25.75 -4.43
CA LYS A 468 7.54 27.21 -4.26
C LYS A 468 6.15 27.85 -4.33
N TYR A 469 5.30 27.39 -5.26
CA TYR A 469 4.05 28.06 -5.61
C TYR A 469 2.80 27.27 -5.19
N GLY A 470 2.98 26.05 -4.67
CA GLY A 470 1.91 25.23 -4.09
C GLY A 470 1.40 24.13 -5.03
N PRO A 471 0.23 23.54 -4.73
CA PRO A 471 -0.25 22.32 -5.37
C PRO A 471 -0.73 22.52 -6.82
N VAL A 472 -1.06 23.75 -7.21
CA VAL A 472 -1.46 24.11 -8.57
C VAL A 472 -0.56 25.24 -9.02
N VAL A 473 0.25 24.99 -10.05
CA VAL A 473 1.24 25.95 -10.53
C VAL A 473 1.08 26.21 -12.01
N GLN A 474 1.03 27.48 -12.38
CA GLN A 474 1.05 27.89 -13.78
C GLN A 474 2.46 27.73 -14.33
N ILE A 475 2.64 26.74 -15.21
CA ILE A 475 3.93 26.39 -15.83
C ILE A 475 4.08 26.98 -17.24
N ALA A 476 2.97 27.42 -17.86
CA ALA A 476 2.93 28.18 -19.11
C ALA A 476 1.63 29.04 -19.18
N PRO A 477 1.47 29.98 -20.13
CA PRO A 477 0.36 30.94 -20.16
C PRO A 477 -1.04 30.32 -20.08
N ASN A 478 -1.24 29.10 -20.60
CA ASN A 478 -2.49 28.35 -20.55
C ASN A 478 -2.31 26.92 -19.99
N GLU A 479 -1.22 26.68 -19.25
CA GLU A 479 -0.88 25.35 -18.72
C GLU A 479 -0.63 25.42 -17.23
N VAL A 480 -1.34 24.56 -16.51
CA VAL A 480 -1.16 24.36 -15.08
C VAL A 480 -0.67 22.95 -14.82
N SER A 481 0.32 22.84 -13.94
CA SER A 481 0.69 21.58 -13.34
C SER A 481 -0.02 21.45 -12.01
N VAL A 482 -0.48 20.24 -11.71
CA VAL A 482 -1.26 19.93 -10.51
C VAL A 482 -0.57 18.75 -9.83
N ALA A 483 0.03 19.00 -8.67
CA ALA A 483 0.75 17.99 -7.88
C ALA A 483 -0.09 17.47 -6.70
N ASN A 484 -1.36 17.88 -6.61
CA ASN A 484 -2.27 17.48 -5.53
C ASN A 484 -3.33 16.49 -6.04
N PHE A 485 -3.34 15.30 -5.46
CA PHE A 485 -4.34 14.26 -5.72
C PHE A 485 -5.79 14.68 -5.40
N GLU A 486 -6.01 15.59 -4.44
CA GLU A 486 -7.35 16.15 -4.17
C GLU A 486 -7.82 17.09 -5.29
N ALA A 487 -6.91 17.86 -5.88
CA ALA A 487 -7.22 18.68 -7.05
C ALA A 487 -7.57 17.80 -8.25
N THR A 488 -6.95 16.61 -8.37
CA THR A 488 -7.32 15.59 -9.36
C THR A 488 -8.78 15.14 -9.19
N LYS A 489 -9.30 15.00 -7.96
CA LYS A 489 -10.72 14.71 -7.72
C LYS A 489 -11.65 15.86 -8.09
N GLN A 490 -11.21 17.11 -7.92
CA GLN A 490 -11.99 18.28 -8.37
C GLN A 490 -12.00 18.39 -9.90
N ILE A 491 -10.87 18.11 -10.55
CA ILE A 491 -10.72 18.11 -12.01
C ILE A 491 -11.58 16.99 -12.63
N TYR A 492 -11.46 15.76 -12.15
CA TYR A 492 -12.25 14.64 -12.67
C TYR A 492 -13.69 14.60 -12.13
N GLY A 493 -13.99 15.33 -11.06
CA GLY A 493 -15.32 15.46 -10.46
C GLY A 493 -16.13 16.64 -11.00
N THR A 494 -15.60 17.41 -11.95
CA THR A 494 -16.38 18.50 -12.58
C THR A 494 -17.57 17.92 -13.34
N LYS A 495 -18.72 18.59 -13.22
CA LYS A 495 -19.92 18.27 -14.00
C LYS A 495 -19.93 18.99 -15.35
N ASP A 496 -19.01 19.93 -15.53
CA ASP A 496 -18.91 20.73 -16.72
C ASP A 496 -18.29 19.93 -17.86
N ARG A 497 -18.89 20.03 -19.05
CA ARG A 497 -18.53 19.24 -20.24
C ARG A 497 -17.52 20.00 -21.12
N TRP A 498 -16.39 20.38 -20.55
CA TRP A 498 -15.33 21.08 -21.29
C TRP A 498 -14.77 20.19 -22.41
N ALA A 499 -14.53 20.78 -23.58
CA ALA A 499 -13.81 20.10 -24.64
C ALA A 499 -12.36 19.86 -24.21
N LYS A 500 -11.76 18.75 -24.67
CA LYS A 500 -10.32 18.54 -24.49
C LYS A 500 -9.54 19.66 -25.19
N SER A 501 -8.38 20.00 -24.64
CA SER A 501 -7.53 21.07 -25.17
C SER A 501 -6.92 20.70 -26.53
N ASP A 502 -6.35 21.69 -27.21
CA ASP A 502 -5.67 21.49 -28.50
C ASP A 502 -4.45 20.58 -28.42
N TYR A 503 -3.96 20.28 -27.21
CA TYR A 503 -2.95 19.25 -26.99
C TYR A 503 -3.36 17.90 -27.61
N PHE A 504 -4.65 17.58 -27.59
CA PHE A 504 -5.13 16.30 -28.12
C PHE A 504 -5.10 16.20 -29.65
N ASP A 505 -4.83 17.30 -30.38
CA ASP A 505 -4.59 17.24 -31.82
C ASP A 505 -3.29 16.54 -32.19
N HIS A 506 -2.37 16.39 -31.24
CA HIS A 506 -1.13 15.65 -31.45
C HIS A 506 -1.35 14.15 -31.60
N PHE A 507 -2.47 13.63 -31.11
CA PHE A 507 -2.87 12.23 -31.27
C PHE A 507 -3.78 12.03 -32.48
N MET A 508 -3.82 13.01 -33.41
CA MET A 508 -4.49 12.83 -34.69
C MET A 508 -3.63 11.96 -35.60
N CYS A 509 -4.20 10.83 -36.02
CA CYS A 509 -3.57 9.91 -36.93
C CYS A 509 -4.50 9.68 -38.13
N TYR A 510 -3.92 9.57 -39.32
CA TYR A 510 -4.67 9.37 -40.57
C TYR A 510 -5.76 10.45 -40.81
N GLY A 511 -5.54 11.67 -40.31
CA GLY A 511 -6.49 12.78 -40.40
C GLY A 511 -7.71 12.65 -39.49
N LYS A 512 -7.75 11.66 -38.60
CA LYS A 512 -8.86 11.37 -37.68
C LYS A 512 -8.41 11.46 -36.22
N ARG A 513 -9.38 11.59 -35.32
CA ARG A 513 -9.18 11.51 -33.85
C ARG A 513 -9.77 10.19 -33.37
N SER A 514 -9.00 9.41 -32.61
CA SER A 514 -9.49 8.27 -31.82
C SER A 514 -10.46 8.73 -30.72
N VAL A 515 -11.06 7.82 -29.97
CA VAL A 515 -11.89 8.13 -28.79
C VAL A 515 -11.03 8.91 -27.80
N PHE A 516 -9.79 8.49 -27.58
CA PHE A 516 -8.85 9.17 -26.70
C PHE A 516 -8.53 10.60 -27.16
N ALA A 517 -8.40 10.85 -28.46
CA ALA A 517 -8.12 12.19 -29.00
C ALA A 517 -9.37 13.07 -29.19
N THR A 518 -10.58 12.50 -29.16
CA THR A 518 -11.82 13.23 -29.46
C THR A 518 -12.08 14.35 -28.43
N LYS A 519 -12.19 15.60 -28.90
CA LYS A 519 -12.29 16.79 -28.03
C LYS A 519 -13.70 17.10 -27.53
N PRO A 520 -14.73 17.26 -28.39
CA PRO A 520 -16.04 17.67 -27.90
C PRO A 520 -16.65 16.54 -27.06
N TYR A 521 -17.26 16.89 -25.93
CA TYR A 521 -17.79 15.90 -25.00
C TYR A 521 -18.85 14.99 -25.62
N GLU A 522 -19.77 15.56 -26.41
CA GLU A 522 -20.84 14.76 -27.04
C GLU A 522 -20.28 13.79 -28.09
N ASP A 523 -19.34 14.23 -28.93
CA ASP A 523 -18.65 13.38 -29.91
C ASP A 523 -17.88 12.25 -29.20
N HIS A 524 -17.17 12.58 -28.12
CA HIS A 524 -16.45 11.60 -27.31
C HIS A 524 -17.39 10.58 -26.67
N ARG A 525 -18.53 11.05 -26.13
CA ARG A 525 -19.57 10.20 -25.54
C ARG A 525 -20.16 9.26 -26.59
N MET A 526 -20.41 9.74 -27.80
CA MET A 526 -20.92 8.93 -28.90
C MET A 526 -19.89 7.87 -29.32
N ARG A 527 -18.65 8.28 -29.60
CA ARG A 527 -17.58 7.36 -30.02
C ARG A 527 -17.22 6.31 -28.97
N ARG A 528 -17.26 6.68 -27.68
CA ARG A 528 -17.09 5.70 -26.59
C ARG A 528 -18.12 4.57 -26.64
N LYS A 529 -19.35 4.81 -27.13
CA LYS A 529 -20.35 3.75 -27.24
C LYS A 529 -19.91 2.65 -28.20
N TYR A 530 -19.26 3.02 -29.31
CA TYR A 530 -18.73 2.07 -30.30
C TYR A 530 -17.72 1.11 -29.67
N MET A 531 -16.90 1.58 -28.72
CA MET A 531 -15.81 0.78 -28.15
C MET A 531 -16.13 0.12 -26.82
N SER A 532 -17.06 0.68 -26.06
CA SER A 532 -17.31 0.25 -24.68
C SER A 532 -17.77 -1.20 -24.53
N SER A 533 -18.38 -1.80 -25.55
CA SER A 533 -18.82 -3.21 -25.53
C SER A 533 -17.66 -4.18 -25.69
N PHE A 534 -16.68 -3.84 -26.54
CA PHE A 534 -15.50 -4.67 -26.79
C PHE A 534 -14.63 -4.82 -25.53
N TYR A 535 -14.45 -3.72 -24.77
CA TYR A 535 -13.64 -3.71 -23.55
C TYR A 535 -14.38 -4.15 -22.27
N GLN A 536 -15.57 -4.74 -22.37
CA GLN A 536 -16.24 -5.26 -21.18
C GLN A 536 -15.52 -6.51 -20.67
N ALA A 537 -15.42 -6.63 -19.34
CA ALA A 537 -14.83 -7.80 -18.68
C ALA A 537 -15.33 -9.14 -19.26
N LYS A 538 -16.62 -9.25 -19.59
CA LYS A 538 -17.22 -10.47 -20.17
C LYS A 538 -16.87 -10.73 -21.65
N ALA A 539 -16.44 -9.69 -22.37
CA ALA A 539 -16.05 -9.77 -23.77
C ALA A 539 -14.56 -10.14 -23.90
N ILE A 540 -13.74 -9.97 -22.85
CA ILE A 540 -12.31 -10.28 -22.89
C ILE A 540 -11.97 -11.44 -21.93
N TYR A 541 -12.39 -11.36 -20.66
CA TYR A 541 -12.06 -12.39 -19.67
C TYR A 541 -12.88 -13.65 -19.89
N LYS A 542 -12.24 -14.80 -19.66
CA LYS A 542 -12.83 -16.15 -19.81
C LYS A 542 -13.12 -16.58 -21.25
N LEU A 543 -12.64 -15.83 -22.25
CA LEU A 543 -12.55 -16.34 -23.61
C LEU A 543 -11.32 -17.26 -23.73
N PRO A 544 -11.50 -18.56 -24.03
CA PRO A 544 -10.39 -19.53 -24.05
C PRO A 544 -9.25 -19.10 -24.98
N GLU A 545 -9.56 -18.59 -26.16
CA GLU A 545 -8.56 -18.15 -27.16
C GLU A 545 -7.65 -17.02 -26.65
N ILE A 546 -8.21 -16.05 -25.92
CA ILE A 546 -7.45 -14.94 -25.33
C ILE A 546 -6.63 -15.45 -24.15
N GLU A 547 -7.23 -16.25 -23.26
CA GLU A 547 -6.51 -16.80 -22.11
C GLU A 547 -5.35 -17.70 -22.52
N GLU A 548 -5.55 -18.54 -23.53
CA GLU A 548 -4.51 -19.42 -24.07
C GLU A 548 -3.38 -18.62 -24.71
N HIS A 549 -3.69 -17.58 -25.49
CA HIS A 549 -2.68 -16.70 -26.07
C HIS A 549 -1.86 -15.96 -25.00
N VAL A 550 -2.54 -15.36 -24.02
CA VAL A 550 -1.87 -14.65 -22.90
C VAL A 550 -0.98 -15.59 -22.10
N LYS A 551 -1.46 -16.81 -21.82
CA LYS A 551 -0.68 -17.86 -21.15
C LYS A 551 0.52 -18.29 -21.99
N PHE A 552 0.34 -18.45 -23.31
CA PHE A 552 1.43 -18.76 -24.23
C PHE A 552 2.51 -17.68 -24.20
N CYS A 553 2.15 -16.40 -24.37
CA CYS A 553 3.10 -15.29 -24.28
C CYS A 553 3.83 -15.25 -22.93
N ALA A 554 3.12 -15.49 -21.81
CA ALA A 554 3.72 -15.51 -20.48
C ALA A 554 4.72 -16.68 -20.32
N LEU A 555 4.38 -17.86 -20.80
CA LEU A 555 5.28 -19.02 -20.79
C LEU A 555 6.50 -18.79 -21.67
N SER A 556 6.36 -18.16 -22.84
CA SER A 556 7.48 -17.83 -23.73
C SER A 556 8.41 -16.76 -23.14
N VAL A 557 7.90 -15.83 -22.32
CA VAL A 557 8.76 -14.94 -21.52
C VAL A 557 9.51 -15.74 -20.45
N LEU A 558 8.81 -16.61 -19.70
CA LEU A 558 9.42 -17.42 -18.64
C LEU A 558 10.51 -18.37 -19.17
N ASP A 559 10.34 -18.92 -20.36
CA ASP A 559 11.34 -19.77 -21.01
C ASP A 559 12.65 -19.01 -21.28
N GLN A 560 12.54 -17.75 -21.74
CA GLN A 560 13.70 -16.89 -21.97
C GLN A 560 14.40 -16.48 -20.66
N VAL A 561 13.67 -16.38 -19.55
CA VAL A 561 14.21 -16.01 -18.23
C VAL A 561 14.93 -17.19 -17.54
N ARG A 562 14.52 -18.44 -17.80
CA ARG A 562 15.01 -19.64 -17.08
C ARG A 562 16.46 -20.04 -17.38
N ASN A 563 17.10 -19.43 -18.36
CA ASN A 563 18.39 -19.89 -18.90
C ASN A 563 19.64 -19.29 -18.23
N GLY A 564 19.52 -18.63 -17.08
CA GLY A 564 20.68 -18.10 -16.33
C GLY A 564 21.45 -17.00 -17.07
N GLN A 565 20.84 -16.39 -18.09
CA GLN A 565 21.42 -15.29 -18.86
C GLN A 565 20.87 -13.95 -18.35
N GLU A 566 21.67 -12.89 -18.49
CA GLU A 566 21.18 -11.53 -18.33
C GLU A 566 20.13 -11.23 -19.41
N ILE A 567 19.02 -10.61 -19.00
CA ILE A 567 17.89 -10.28 -19.88
C ILE A 567 17.57 -8.79 -19.81
N ASP A 568 17.13 -8.20 -20.92
CA ASP A 568 16.53 -6.86 -20.92
C ASP A 568 15.04 -6.97 -20.56
N ALA A 569 14.74 -6.86 -19.27
CA ALA A 569 13.38 -6.95 -18.74
C ALA A 569 12.43 -5.92 -19.37
N PHE A 570 12.93 -4.74 -19.76
CA PHE A 570 12.12 -3.74 -20.44
C PHE A 570 11.69 -4.23 -21.82
N SER A 571 12.63 -4.74 -22.61
CA SER A 571 12.34 -5.25 -23.95
C SER A 571 11.39 -6.45 -23.90
N LEU A 572 11.58 -7.37 -22.95
CA LEU A 572 10.68 -8.51 -22.77
C LEU A 572 9.25 -8.09 -22.37
N ALA A 573 9.11 -7.10 -21.48
CA ALA A 573 7.81 -6.56 -21.10
C ALA A 573 7.10 -5.87 -22.27
N SER A 574 7.83 -5.08 -23.06
CA SER A 574 7.32 -4.43 -24.28
C SER A 574 6.87 -5.45 -25.32
N TRP A 575 7.65 -6.50 -25.57
CA TRP A 575 7.25 -7.57 -26.49
C TRP A 575 6.01 -8.32 -26.00
N TYR A 576 5.94 -8.61 -24.70
CA TYR A 576 4.78 -9.23 -24.08
C TYR A 576 3.52 -8.37 -24.25
N ALA A 577 3.59 -7.08 -23.94
CA ALA A 577 2.47 -6.17 -24.14
C ALA A 577 2.05 -6.12 -25.62
N SER A 578 3.03 -5.97 -26.52
CA SER A 578 2.82 -5.88 -27.97
C SER A 578 2.11 -7.12 -28.54
N ASP A 579 2.56 -8.32 -28.18
CA ASP A 579 1.96 -9.57 -28.69
C ASP A 579 0.53 -9.78 -28.18
N ASN A 580 0.23 -9.32 -26.97
CA ASN A 580 -1.13 -9.40 -26.42
C ASN A 580 -2.05 -8.34 -27.03
N ILE A 581 -1.60 -7.08 -27.13
CA ILE A 581 -2.45 -6.00 -27.66
C ILE A 581 -2.69 -6.16 -29.16
N THR A 582 -1.69 -6.57 -29.94
CA THR A 582 -1.86 -6.76 -31.39
C THR A 582 -2.72 -7.98 -31.69
N PHE A 583 -2.71 -9.01 -30.84
CA PHE A 583 -3.68 -10.12 -30.90
C PHE A 583 -5.10 -9.61 -30.67
N LEU A 584 -5.33 -8.80 -29.63
CA LEU A 584 -6.65 -8.24 -29.34
C LEU A 584 -7.12 -7.23 -30.41
N VAL A 585 -6.19 -6.46 -31.01
CA VAL A 585 -6.53 -5.41 -31.98
C VAL A 585 -6.71 -5.98 -33.38
N PHE A 586 -5.73 -6.74 -33.89
CA PHE A 586 -5.71 -7.23 -35.27
C PHE A 586 -6.19 -8.68 -35.44
N GLY A 587 -6.31 -9.43 -34.35
CA GLY A 587 -6.65 -10.86 -34.38
C GLY A 587 -5.43 -11.78 -34.47
N SER A 588 -5.67 -13.08 -34.31
CA SER A 588 -4.66 -14.12 -34.19
C SER A 588 -3.71 -14.22 -35.40
N ASN A 589 -4.20 -14.02 -36.61
CA ASN A 589 -3.42 -14.12 -37.86
C ASN A 589 -2.48 -12.93 -38.09
N HIS A 590 -2.73 -11.80 -37.42
CA HIS A 590 -2.05 -10.53 -37.68
C HIS A 590 -1.33 -9.95 -36.47
N ARG A 591 -1.29 -10.68 -35.36
CA ARG A 591 -0.53 -10.32 -34.16
C ARG A 591 0.97 -10.17 -34.43
N THR A 592 1.67 -9.55 -33.49
CA THR A 592 3.11 -9.66 -33.40
C THR A 592 3.52 -10.97 -32.74
N HIS A 593 4.76 -11.35 -33.00
CA HIS A 593 5.42 -12.52 -32.45
C HIS A 593 6.75 -12.10 -31.81
N ALA A 594 6.74 -10.96 -31.14
CA ALA A 594 7.93 -10.31 -30.61
C ALA A 594 8.47 -11.06 -29.40
N VAL A 595 7.67 -11.81 -28.64
CA VAL A 595 8.17 -12.62 -27.52
C VAL A 595 8.80 -13.91 -28.03
N ASP A 596 8.10 -14.65 -28.88
CA ASP A 596 8.43 -16.03 -29.25
C ASP A 596 9.45 -16.17 -30.39
N GLN A 597 9.63 -15.14 -31.22
CA GLN A 597 10.64 -15.15 -32.28
C GLN A 597 11.29 -13.79 -32.53
N ALA A 598 12.52 -13.82 -33.05
CA ALA A 598 13.16 -12.62 -33.55
C ALA A 598 12.42 -12.13 -34.81
N CYS A 599 11.85 -10.93 -34.74
CA CYS A 599 11.08 -10.33 -35.83
C CYS A 599 11.43 -8.85 -35.99
N ILE A 600 11.12 -8.29 -37.18
CA ILE A 600 11.40 -6.90 -37.51
C ILE A 600 10.61 -5.94 -36.60
N GLU A 601 9.46 -6.38 -36.11
CA GLU A 601 8.64 -5.62 -35.18
C GLU A 601 9.38 -5.30 -33.87
N ARG A 602 10.38 -6.09 -33.44
CA ARG A 602 11.22 -5.73 -32.28
C ARG A 602 12.02 -4.43 -32.48
N VAL A 603 12.33 -4.06 -33.73
CA VAL A 603 13.04 -2.81 -34.07
C VAL A 603 12.08 -1.63 -34.03
N ILE A 604 10.89 -1.80 -34.61
CA ILE A 604 9.83 -0.78 -34.62
C ILE A 604 9.32 -0.51 -33.19
N LEU A 605 9.20 -1.57 -32.37
CA LEU A 605 8.82 -1.50 -30.96
C LEU A 605 9.96 -1.05 -30.03
N GLY A 606 11.17 -0.84 -30.56
CA GLY A 606 12.35 -0.31 -29.85
C GLY A 606 12.23 1.17 -29.44
N LEU A 607 11.02 1.71 -29.35
CA LEU A 607 10.64 3.11 -29.04
C LEU A 607 11.19 3.63 -27.69
N LYS A 608 11.89 2.78 -26.92
CA LYS A 608 12.65 3.10 -25.70
C LYS A 608 13.48 4.38 -25.80
N TYR A 609 14.00 4.71 -26.98
CA TYR A 609 14.89 5.85 -27.19
C TYR A 609 14.17 7.14 -27.64
N GLN A 610 12.93 7.07 -28.15
CA GLN A 610 12.20 8.27 -28.61
C GLN A 610 11.49 9.01 -27.47
N GLN A 611 11.14 8.32 -26.38
CA GLN A 611 10.50 8.96 -25.21
C GLN A 611 11.32 10.14 -24.64
N PHE A 612 12.65 10.11 -24.80
CA PHE A 612 13.54 11.18 -24.32
C PHE A 612 13.49 12.46 -25.17
N ILE A 613 13.05 12.38 -26.44
CA ILE A 613 13.17 13.49 -27.41
C ILE A 613 11.79 13.91 -27.95
N GLY A 614 10.76 13.08 -27.78
CA GLY A 614 9.36 13.37 -28.13
C GLY A 614 8.90 14.79 -27.72
N PRO A 615 9.16 15.26 -26.49
CA PRO A 615 8.84 16.63 -26.06
C PRO A 615 9.39 17.74 -26.98
N SER A 616 10.59 17.55 -27.54
CA SER A 616 11.24 18.52 -28.42
C SER A 616 10.58 18.63 -29.80
N ARG A 617 10.02 17.53 -30.32
CA ARG A 617 9.21 17.50 -31.55
C ARG A 617 7.97 18.40 -31.42
N TYR A 618 7.29 18.36 -30.28
CA TYR A 618 6.05 19.12 -30.07
C TYR A 618 6.27 20.63 -29.97
N ARG A 619 7.43 21.05 -29.45
CA ARG A 619 7.67 22.47 -29.13
C ARG A 619 8.46 23.20 -30.19
N CYS A 620 9.35 22.51 -30.89
CA CYS A 620 10.19 23.07 -31.94
C CYS A 620 10.29 22.09 -33.13
N PRO A 621 9.18 21.79 -33.83
CA PRO A 621 9.12 20.75 -34.86
C PRO A 621 10.19 20.95 -35.95
N TRP A 622 10.39 22.18 -36.42
CA TRP A 622 11.41 22.48 -37.43
C TRP A 622 12.86 22.19 -36.97
N LEU A 623 13.18 22.44 -35.69
CA LEU A 623 14.52 22.14 -35.13
C LEU A 623 14.70 20.63 -34.98
N TYR A 624 13.65 19.94 -34.54
CA TYR A 624 13.64 18.49 -34.42
C TYR A 624 13.87 17.83 -35.78
N ASP A 625 13.11 18.22 -36.80
CA ASP A 625 13.22 17.67 -38.16
C ASP A 625 14.63 17.92 -38.74
N CYS A 626 15.20 19.12 -38.54
CA CYS A 626 16.58 19.41 -38.94
C CYS A 626 17.60 18.54 -38.18
N ALA A 627 17.42 18.33 -36.87
CA ALA A 627 18.33 17.54 -36.05
C ALA A 627 18.29 16.04 -36.44
N VAL A 628 17.10 15.49 -36.70
CA VAL A 628 16.93 14.09 -37.14
C VAL A 628 17.66 13.84 -38.46
N ILE A 629 17.46 14.71 -39.46
CA ILE A 629 18.11 14.60 -40.78
C ILE A 629 19.64 14.61 -40.65
N VAL A 630 20.18 15.44 -39.75
CA VAL A 630 21.63 15.54 -39.52
C VAL A 630 22.15 14.32 -38.77
N LEU A 631 21.52 13.93 -37.66
CA LEU A 631 21.97 12.83 -36.81
C LEU A 631 21.93 11.47 -37.52
N GLN A 632 20.89 11.21 -38.32
CA GLN A 632 20.79 9.98 -39.12
C GLN A 632 21.87 9.87 -40.20
N LYS A 633 22.36 11.00 -40.72
CA LYS A 633 23.50 11.01 -41.66
C LYS A 633 24.85 10.76 -40.99
N VAL A 634 24.93 11.00 -39.68
CA VAL A 634 26.18 10.87 -38.90
C VAL A 634 26.36 9.44 -38.37
N SER A 635 25.28 8.74 -38.02
CA SER A 635 25.36 7.36 -37.53
C SER A 635 24.05 6.59 -37.74
N SER A 636 24.17 5.32 -38.11
CA SER A 636 23.04 4.37 -38.15
C SER A 636 22.42 4.14 -36.78
N HIS A 637 23.13 4.46 -35.69
CA HIS A 637 22.63 4.38 -34.33
C HIS A 637 21.46 5.34 -34.05
N PHE A 638 21.23 6.34 -34.91
CA PHE A 638 20.11 7.29 -34.80
C PHE A 638 18.93 6.95 -35.73
N GLN A 639 18.92 5.79 -36.38
CA GLN A 639 17.80 5.35 -37.22
C GLN A 639 16.49 5.23 -36.42
N TYR A 640 16.54 4.97 -35.11
CA TYR A 640 15.36 4.99 -34.24
C TYR A 640 14.64 6.35 -34.23
N LEU A 641 15.23 7.44 -34.72
CA LEU A 641 14.55 8.74 -34.78
C LEU A 641 13.45 8.80 -35.85
N SER A 642 13.38 7.85 -36.79
CA SER A 642 12.30 7.72 -37.78
C SER A 642 11.21 6.72 -37.39
N THR A 643 11.35 6.00 -36.26
CA THR A 643 10.35 4.99 -35.86
C THR A 643 8.97 5.59 -35.60
N ASP A 644 8.92 6.86 -35.20
CA ASP A 644 7.70 7.66 -35.02
C ASP A 644 6.82 7.75 -36.29
N ASP A 645 7.41 7.68 -37.48
CA ASP A 645 6.67 7.69 -38.75
C ASP A 645 6.49 6.26 -39.31
N GLU A 646 7.44 5.36 -39.02
CA GLU A 646 7.40 3.95 -39.42
C GLU A 646 6.34 3.14 -38.64
N PHE A 647 6.13 3.45 -37.36
CA PHE A 647 5.19 2.73 -36.50
C PHE A 647 3.71 2.97 -36.88
N PRO A 648 3.24 4.22 -37.10
CA PRO A 648 1.92 4.45 -37.67
C PRO A 648 1.74 3.83 -39.06
N ALA A 649 2.78 3.84 -39.91
CA ALA A 649 2.71 3.21 -41.22
C ALA A 649 2.59 1.67 -41.12
N TRP A 650 3.37 1.05 -40.23
CA TRP A 650 3.30 -0.38 -39.93
C TRP A 650 1.94 -0.77 -39.37
N CYS A 651 1.41 0.00 -38.41
CA CYS A 651 0.11 -0.23 -37.82
C CYS A 651 -0.99 -0.14 -38.88
N GLN A 652 -0.92 0.86 -39.77
CA GLN A 652 -1.87 1.02 -40.87
C GLN A 652 -1.81 -0.18 -41.83
N GLN A 653 -0.61 -0.69 -42.14
CA GLN A 653 -0.44 -1.87 -42.98
C GLN A 653 -1.05 -3.13 -42.33
N LYS A 654 -0.81 -3.36 -41.04
CA LYS A 654 -1.38 -4.47 -40.27
C LYS A 654 -2.90 -4.36 -40.19
N PHE A 655 -3.41 -3.16 -39.93
CA PHE A 655 -4.85 -2.86 -39.93
C PHE A 655 -5.50 -3.25 -41.26
N PHE A 656 -4.95 -2.80 -42.39
CA PHE A 656 -5.52 -3.14 -43.70
C PHE A 656 -5.36 -4.61 -44.08
N ALA A 657 -4.31 -5.27 -43.59
CA ALA A 657 -4.16 -6.71 -43.76
C ALA A 657 -5.25 -7.47 -43.00
N ALA A 658 -5.46 -7.13 -41.73
CA ALA A 658 -6.52 -7.71 -40.90
C ALA A 658 -7.92 -7.45 -41.47
N LEU A 659 -8.18 -6.22 -41.92
CA LEU A 659 -9.47 -5.86 -42.53
C LEU A 659 -9.78 -6.65 -43.80
N LYS A 660 -8.74 -7.10 -44.53
CA LYS A 660 -8.87 -7.91 -45.76
C LYS A 660 -8.77 -9.41 -45.52
N ASP A 661 -8.54 -9.85 -44.29
CA ASP A 661 -8.43 -11.27 -43.96
C ASP A 661 -9.79 -11.94 -44.18
N PRO A 662 -9.88 -12.99 -45.03
CA PRO A 662 -11.11 -13.77 -45.19
C PRO A 662 -11.65 -14.34 -43.87
N GLN A 663 -10.80 -14.53 -42.86
CA GLN A 663 -11.14 -15.04 -41.53
C GLN A 663 -11.48 -13.94 -40.52
N LEU A 664 -11.54 -12.66 -40.92
CA LEU A 664 -11.87 -11.56 -40.01
C LEU A 664 -13.18 -11.80 -39.24
N ASN A 665 -14.18 -12.39 -39.90
CA ASN A 665 -15.48 -12.74 -39.31
C ASN A 665 -15.38 -13.72 -38.13
N GLU A 666 -14.36 -14.57 -38.11
CA GLU A 666 -14.12 -15.58 -37.08
C GLU A 666 -13.21 -15.05 -35.98
N SER A 667 -12.63 -13.85 -36.15
CA SER A 667 -11.70 -13.25 -35.19
C SER A 667 -12.42 -12.50 -34.08
N HIS A 668 -12.00 -12.71 -32.83
CA HIS A 668 -12.34 -11.83 -31.72
C HIS A 668 -11.32 -10.68 -31.65
N SER A 669 -11.52 -9.65 -32.48
CA SER A 669 -10.58 -8.52 -32.61
C SER A 669 -11.27 -7.15 -32.64
N LEU A 670 -10.54 -6.10 -32.27
CA LEU A 670 -11.04 -4.72 -32.34
C LEU A 670 -11.39 -4.34 -33.78
N VAL A 671 -10.57 -4.74 -34.75
CA VAL A 671 -10.82 -4.48 -36.18
C VAL A 671 -12.13 -5.13 -36.62
N ARG A 672 -12.40 -6.38 -36.23
CA ARG A 672 -13.68 -7.04 -36.51
C ARG A 672 -14.85 -6.30 -35.87
N HIS A 673 -14.73 -5.97 -34.58
CA HIS A 673 -15.77 -5.26 -33.83
C HIS A 673 -16.11 -3.90 -34.46
N LEU A 674 -15.10 -3.13 -34.89
CA LEU A 674 -15.30 -1.86 -35.57
C LEU A 674 -15.92 -2.03 -36.96
N TRP A 675 -15.49 -3.05 -37.71
CA TRP A 675 -16.02 -3.33 -39.03
C TRP A 675 -17.50 -3.73 -38.98
N GLU A 676 -17.92 -4.53 -37.99
CA GLU A 676 -19.35 -4.84 -37.75
C GLU A 676 -20.21 -3.57 -37.59
N LEU A 677 -19.68 -2.57 -36.88
CA LEU A 677 -20.39 -1.30 -36.67
C LEU A 677 -20.49 -0.46 -37.96
N THR A 678 -19.62 -0.67 -38.94
CA THR A 678 -19.71 0.00 -40.24
C THR A 678 -20.77 -0.60 -41.16
N GLU A 679 -21.14 -1.86 -40.95
CA GLU A 679 -22.22 -2.53 -41.70
C GLU A 679 -23.62 -2.28 -41.12
N ASP A 680 -23.71 -1.67 -39.93
CA ASP A 680 -24.98 -1.30 -39.31
C ASP A 680 -25.49 0.05 -39.86
N ASP A 681 -26.60 0.01 -40.61
CA ASP A 681 -27.28 1.16 -41.23
C ASP A 681 -27.65 2.28 -40.22
N ALA A 682 -27.60 2.00 -38.90
CA ALA A 682 -27.93 2.95 -37.84
C ALA A 682 -26.84 4.01 -37.54
N ASN A 683 -25.61 3.90 -38.08
CA ASN A 683 -24.45 4.68 -37.61
C ASN A 683 -24.11 5.99 -38.38
N ASP A 684 -25.01 6.47 -39.26
CA ASP A 684 -25.00 7.79 -39.93
C ASP A 684 -23.63 8.22 -40.52
N GLY A 685 -22.81 7.27 -40.98
CA GLY A 685 -21.51 7.54 -41.62
C GLY A 685 -20.39 8.05 -40.70
N SER A 686 -20.51 7.89 -39.38
CA SER A 686 -19.55 8.44 -38.41
C SER A 686 -18.29 7.59 -38.14
N ILE A 687 -18.27 6.35 -38.65
CA ILE A 687 -17.15 5.40 -38.54
C ILE A 687 -16.68 5.09 -39.96
N ASP A 688 -15.56 5.67 -40.37
CA ASP A 688 -14.88 5.34 -41.63
C ASP A 688 -13.59 4.57 -41.38
N VAL A 689 -13.02 4.02 -42.45
CA VAL A 689 -11.79 3.22 -42.40
C VAL A 689 -10.61 3.96 -41.76
N ASP A 690 -10.48 5.26 -42.02
CA ASP A 690 -9.40 6.07 -41.44
C ASP A 690 -9.58 6.23 -39.92
N TYR A 691 -10.83 6.35 -39.46
CA TYR A 691 -11.15 6.39 -38.05
C TYR A 691 -10.87 5.04 -37.38
N MET A 692 -11.24 3.92 -38.01
CA MET A 692 -10.93 2.58 -37.50
C MET A 692 -9.43 2.35 -37.37
N ALA A 693 -8.64 2.77 -38.37
CA ALA A 693 -7.20 2.70 -38.34
C ALA A 693 -6.62 3.57 -37.19
N ALA A 694 -7.18 4.76 -36.98
CA ALA A 694 -6.77 5.64 -35.88
C ALA A 694 -7.08 5.04 -34.50
N GLU A 695 -8.22 4.35 -34.33
CA GLU A 695 -8.53 3.61 -33.10
C GLU A 695 -7.59 2.43 -32.87
N ALA A 696 -7.26 1.68 -33.92
CA ALA A 696 -6.32 0.57 -33.82
C ALA A 696 -4.93 1.04 -33.35
N LEU A 697 -4.42 2.14 -33.94
CA LEU A 697 -3.15 2.73 -33.54
C LEU A 697 -3.16 3.21 -32.09
N ASP A 698 -4.20 3.96 -31.68
CA ASP A 698 -4.35 4.49 -30.32
C ASP A 698 -4.30 3.40 -29.24
N ASN A 699 -4.89 2.23 -29.53
CA ASN A 699 -4.88 1.09 -28.61
C ASN A 699 -3.51 0.42 -28.50
N ILE A 700 -2.73 0.41 -29.58
CA ILE A 700 -1.38 -0.15 -29.56
C ILE A 700 -0.42 0.85 -28.90
N ASP A 701 -0.57 2.17 -29.12
CA ASP A 701 0.19 3.22 -28.43
C ASP A 701 -0.04 3.24 -26.91
N ALA A 702 -1.23 2.82 -26.46
CA ALA A 702 -1.57 2.78 -25.04
C ALA A 702 -0.94 1.58 -24.28
N ALA A 703 -0.55 0.53 -24.99
CA ALA A 703 0.02 -0.71 -24.44
C ALA A 703 1.55 -0.67 -24.44
#